data_AF-A0A6A5SHR6-F1
#
_entry.id   AF-A0A6A5SHR6-F1
#
_cell.length_a   1.000
_cell.length_b   1.000
_cell.length_c   1.000
_cell.angle_alpha   90.00
_cell.angle_beta   90.00
_cell.angle_gamma   90.00
#
_symmetry.space_group_name_H-M   'P 1'
#
loop_
_entity.id
_entity.type
_entity.pdbx_description
1 polymer ?
#
loop_
_entity_poly.entity_id
_entity_poly.type
_entity_poly.pdbx_seq_one_letter_code
_entity_poly.pdbx_strand_id
1 'polypeptide(L)'
;MACANPLSPAQTHALFDILIHHQVYSEIEAFKHPCTIDQYGYPFRKADGVQSTSPLLQNILNKFVLCNPAVQRFGDAFWADKIRTLVAKLAEAELSESYDKGAIGSRKALATAASSIAEYVARGMLGGYPVARKKADKKDYDQSKPEDVMQGFDDLMHGLIYGDALDDMYARVKATGKLEDHSGVARAAHEYILLNVASFLHHVFVMSPDGQYLVRLLENLHRLIPYMVVKQTLRVGNAATMINGMVKLVLAKLSVTAMTNWIGLTNNSNDGMNLLQQIISTVLAWDTSEFQKRASKLESSRNAPDKKVFKSLKAFVYASRDKHESARSQSISESKSIVAVILETSDPPYQIDAESLNEHQHRVAMEYFSTYLSIRDREELTKVFCKSNPDVLTSAVREAVSAMDPVIRAIHNAVDLSGTVTDAEAFITDLIKASKPKKKTGNKSREPSQSRSSSPAPASVLDQEASEVPTVEDYVQLLRKHAPSMHKFLHQVTKNAPGLANDYLAYARRIFSEFRVDDRAKEAEEKGEGGAGNMTAPLHSLFESLSKEKQEELKKLLDQHEKHLRSLKDTSQTRLNSIMSSSNSTSSSKIPKGTTHGPGMYLSRWNALLDSTLITPATIHGPIRKGWEVKGELDGKGLKTNSAVDKVSKRDRNAAMMADGTGDKVERKERKRDGLEEEDMMGIWEGMRDGWVGVCRGLEIMGPD
;
A
#
# COMPACT_ATOMS: atom_id res chain seq x y z
N MET A 1 -7.99 -49.24 -12.69
CA MET A 1 -7.89 -47.77 -12.47
C MET A 1 -6.93 -47.55 -11.31
N ALA A 2 -5.68 -47.19 -11.58
CA ALA A 2 -4.74 -46.81 -10.53
C ALA A 2 -5.03 -45.35 -10.11
N CYS A 3 -5.29 -45.13 -8.82
CA CYS A 3 -5.58 -43.82 -8.21
C CYS A 3 -4.54 -42.78 -8.62
N ALA A 4 -4.99 -41.56 -8.94
CA ALA A 4 -4.11 -40.41 -8.99
C ALA A 4 -3.48 -40.23 -7.59
N ASN A 5 -2.16 -40.00 -7.52
CA ASN A 5 -1.52 -39.72 -6.24
C ASN A 5 -1.97 -38.32 -5.78
N PRO A 6 -2.59 -38.19 -4.60
CA PRO A 6 -3.07 -36.91 -4.08
C PRO A 6 -1.90 -35.94 -3.86
N LEU A 7 -2.20 -34.64 -3.82
CA LEU A 7 -1.21 -33.63 -3.45
C LEU A 7 -0.76 -33.87 -2.01
N SER A 8 0.54 -33.76 -1.76
CA SER A 8 1.05 -33.75 -0.38
C SER A 8 0.55 -32.51 0.38
N PRO A 9 0.55 -32.51 1.72
CA PRO A 9 0.32 -31.32 2.56
C PRO A 9 1.09 -30.09 2.08
N ALA A 10 2.38 -30.28 1.79
CA ALA A 10 3.32 -29.26 1.37
C ALA A 10 2.95 -28.69 -0.01
N GLN A 11 2.62 -29.55 -0.98
CA GLN A 11 2.14 -29.14 -2.31
C GLN A 11 0.78 -28.46 -2.25
N THR A 12 -0.12 -28.91 -1.36
CA THR A 12 -1.44 -28.31 -1.17
C THR A 12 -1.32 -26.90 -0.59
N HIS A 13 -0.43 -26.70 0.39
CA HIS A 13 -0.10 -25.38 0.93
C HIS A 13 0.48 -24.47 -0.15
N ALA A 14 1.46 -24.95 -0.93
CA ALA A 14 2.05 -24.19 -2.03
C ALA A 14 1.02 -23.79 -3.09
N LEU A 15 0.12 -24.70 -3.46
CA LEU A 15 -0.95 -24.42 -4.42
C LEU A 15 -1.89 -23.34 -3.88
N PHE A 16 -2.35 -23.49 -2.64
CA PHE A 16 -3.21 -22.49 -2.00
C PHE A 16 -2.55 -21.12 -1.95
N ASP A 17 -1.26 -21.08 -1.61
CA ASP A 17 -0.50 -19.85 -1.51
C ASP A 17 -0.42 -19.08 -2.84
N ILE A 18 -0.14 -19.78 -3.94
CA ILE A 18 -0.09 -19.23 -5.31
C ILE A 18 -1.45 -18.73 -5.76
N LEU A 19 -2.50 -19.53 -5.56
CA LEU A 19 -3.85 -19.19 -6.02
C LEU A 19 -4.39 -17.95 -5.32
N ILE A 20 -4.16 -17.81 -4.01
CA ILE A 20 -4.55 -16.59 -3.28
C ILE A 20 -3.73 -15.39 -3.73
N HIS A 21 -2.41 -15.55 -3.91
CA HIS A 21 -1.52 -14.48 -4.34
C HIS A 21 -1.99 -13.85 -5.66
N HIS A 22 -2.19 -14.67 -6.70
CA HIS A 22 -2.63 -14.17 -8.00
C HIS A 22 -4.09 -13.72 -8.01
N GLN A 23 -4.99 -14.42 -7.33
CA GLN A 23 -6.41 -14.02 -7.29
C GLN A 23 -6.57 -12.64 -6.65
N VAL A 24 -6.02 -12.42 -5.45
CA VAL A 24 -6.12 -11.13 -4.75
C VAL A 24 -5.49 -10.01 -5.57
N TYR A 25 -4.31 -10.25 -6.16
CA TYR A 25 -3.66 -9.23 -6.98
C TYR A 25 -4.47 -8.89 -8.23
N SER A 26 -5.04 -9.90 -8.91
CA SER A 26 -5.87 -9.70 -10.11
C SER A 26 -7.16 -8.93 -9.82
N GLU A 27 -7.81 -9.18 -8.67
CA GLU A 27 -9.00 -8.45 -8.26
C GLU A 27 -8.67 -6.98 -7.93
N ILE A 28 -7.53 -6.71 -7.28
CA ILE A 28 -7.05 -5.35 -7.02
C ILE A 28 -6.73 -4.62 -8.34
N GLU A 29 -6.07 -5.30 -9.27
CA GLU A 29 -5.71 -4.72 -10.57
C GLU A 29 -6.95 -4.40 -11.42
N ALA A 30 -8.01 -5.21 -11.32
CA ALA A 30 -9.25 -5.02 -12.07
C ALA A 30 -9.89 -3.63 -11.83
N PHE A 31 -9.64 -2.99 -10.68
CA PHE A 31 -10.11 -1.62 -10.40
C PHE A 31 -9.51 -0.53 -11.30
N LYS A 32 -8.59 -0.87 -12.21
CA LYS A 32 -8.23 0.00 -13.33
C LYS A 32 -9.37 0.19 -14.34
N HIS A 33 -10.36 -0.71 -14.36
CA HIS A 33 -11.50 -0.68 -15.26
C HIS A 33 -12.77 -0.16 -14.56
N PRO A 34 -13.52 0.79 -15.17
CA PRO A 34 -14.74 1.35 -14.58
C PRO A 34 -15.83 0.32 -14.29
N CYS A 35 -15.95 -0.72 -15.11
CA CYS A 35 -16.98 -1.75 -14.95
C CYS A 35 -16.80 -2.63 -13.70
N THR A 36 -15.59 -2.68 -13.12
CA THR A 36 -15.27 -3.57 -12.01
C THR A 36 -16.13 -3.31 -10.79
N ILE A 37 -16.36 -2.03 -10.44
CA ILE A 37 -17.18 -1.69 -9.27
C ILE A 37 -18.66 -2.08 -9.46
N ASP A 38 -19.15 -2.04 -10.70
CA ASP A 38 -20.52 -2.43 -11.07
C ASP A 38 -20.71 -3.96 -11.08
N GLN A 39 -19.60 -4.71 -11.05
CA GLN A 39 -19.57 -6.17 -11.00
C GLN A 39 -19.00 -6.70 -9.68
N TYR A 40 -18.76 -5.83 -8.69
CA TYR A 40 -18.16 -6.24 -7.42
C TYR A 40 -19.14 -7.01 -6.52
N GLY A 41 -20.43 -6.67 -6.56
CA GLY A 41 -21.46 -7.20 -5.66
C GLY A 41 -21.61 -6.41 -4.36
N TYR A 42 -22.38 -6.95 -3.41
CA TYR A 42 -22.70 -6.29 -2.14
C TYR A 42 -21.44 -5.84 -1.39
N PRO A 43 -21.37 -4.60 -0.85
CA PRO A 43 -22.46 -3.62 -0.63
C PRO A 43 -22.77 -2.72 -1.82
N PHE A 44 -22.11 -2.93 -2.96
CA PHE A 44 -22.42 -2.25 -4.21
C PHE A 44 -23.52 -3.00 -4.96
N ARG A 45 -24.17 -2.30 -5.91
CA ARG A 45 -25.16 -2.93 -6.77
C ARG A 45 -24.48 -3.61 -7.95
N LYS A 46 -25.00 -4.78 -8.28
CA LYS A 46 -24.63 -5.62 -9.42
C LYS A 46 -25.91 -6.07 -10.11
N ALA A 47 -25.86 -6.30 -11.43
CA ALA A 47 -27.02 -6.81 -12.16
C ALA A 47 -27.41 -8.22 -11.70
N ASP A 48 -28.72 -8.51 -11.67
CA ASP A 48 -29.25 -9.81 -11.25
C ASP A 48 -28.70 -10.95 -12.13
N GLY A 49 -28.34 -12.06 -11.49
CA GLY A 49 -27.81 -13.25 -12.17
C GLY A 49 -26.35 -13.15 -12.64
N VAL A 50 -25.69 -11.99 -12.51
CA VAL A 50 -24.25 -11.84 -12.77
C VAL A 50 -23.47 -12.24 -11.52
N GLN A 51 -22.34 -12.95 -11.63
CA GLN A 51 -21.46 -13.26 -10.48
C GLN A 51 -20.44 -12.14 -10.21
N SER A 52 -19.98 -12.01 -8.96
CA SER A 52 -18.92 -11.05 -8.63
C SER A 52 -17.63 -11.34 -9.41
N THR A 53 -16.99 -10.28 -9.90
CA THR A 53 -15.63 -10.35 -10.47
C THR A 53 -14.53 -10.12 -9.43
N SER A 54 -14.90 -9.80 -8.18
CA SER A 54 -13.95 -9.62 -7.07
C SER A 54 -14.41 -10.34 -5.79
N PRO A 55 -14.71 -11.65 -5.84
CA PRO A 55 -15.30 -12.37 -4.72
C PRO A 55 -14.41 -12.42 -3.47
N LEU A 56 -13.07 -12.46 -3.58
CA LEU A 56 -12.21 -12.49 -2.40
C LEU A 56 -12.18 -11.14 -1.70
N LEU A 57 -12.00 -10.05 -2.45
CA LEU A 57 -12.07 -8.70 -1.90
C LEU A 57 -13.46 -8.42 -1.33
N GLN A 58 -14.52 -8.89 -1.99
CA GLN A 58 -15.89 -8.78 -1.50
C GLN A 58 -16.07 -9.48 -0.15
N ASN A 59 -15.56 -10.71 -0.02
CA ASN A 59 -15.56 -11.43 1.25
C ASN A 59 -14.81 -10.67 2.34
N ILE A 60 -13.62 -10.14 2.03
CA ILE A 60 -12.83 -9.36 2.98
C ILE A 60 -13.61 -8.11 3.44
N LEU A 61 -14.20 -7.36 2.49
CA LEU A 61 -14.98 -6.17 2.79
C LEU A 61 -16.17 -6.50 3.70
N ASN A 62 -16.92 -7.56 3.38
CA ASN A 62 -18.11 -7.94 4.13
C ASN A 62 -17.80 -8.46 5.53
N LYS A 63 -16.87 -9.41 5.64
CA LYS A 63 -16.57 -10.09 6.91
C LYS A 63 -15.83 -9.18 7.88
N PHE A 64 -14.95 -8.31 7.37
CA PHE A 64 -14.07 -7.50 8.22
C PHE A 64 -14.46 -6.02 8.22
N VAL A 65 -14.80 -5.39 7.09
CA VAL A 65 -14.98 -3.93 7.05
C VAL A 65 -16.41 -3.50 7.39
N LEU A 66 -17.43 -4.11 6.77
CA LEU A 66 -18.83 -3.70 6.95
C LEU A 66 -19.36 -3.98 8.35
N CYS A 67 -18.76 -4.95 9.04
CA CYS A 67 -19.15 -5.32 10.40
C CYS A 67 -18.49 -4.45 11.48
N ASN A 68 -17.60 -3.53 11.08
CA ASN A 68 -16.92 -2.64 12.01
C ASN A 68 -17.93 -1.71 12.70
N PRO A 69 -17.88 -1.50 14.03
CA PRO A 69 -18.80 -0.63 14.74
C PRO A 69 -18.90 0.80 14.19
N ALA A 70 -17.81 1.30 13.60
CA ALA A 70 -17.79 2.59 12.91
C ALA A 70 -18.49 2.57 11.56
N VAL A 71 -18.52 1.44 10.84
CA VAL A 71 -18.94 1.33 9.44
C VAL A 71 -20.31 0.67 9.28
N GLN A 72 -20.72 -0.20 10.21
CA GLN A 72 -21.97 -0.98 10.14
C GLN A 72 -23.25 -0.14 10.04
N ARG A 73 -23.17 1.17 10.35
CA ARG A 73 -24.30 2.12 10.29
C ARG A 73 -24.40 2.87 8.96
N PHE A 74 -23.46 2.64 8.04
CA PHE A 74 -23.47 3.27 6.73
C PHE A 74 -24.57 2.62 5.89
N GLY A 75 -25.49 3.44 5.37
CA GLY A 75 -26.62 2.96 4.57
C GLY A 75 -26.21 2.53 3.16
N ASP A 76 -27.08 1.78 2.49
CA ASP A 76 -26.81 1.27 1.13
C ASP A 76 -26.53 2.39 0.12
N ALA A 77 -27.22 3.54 0.24
CA ALA A 77 -27.00 4.70 -0.62
C ALA A 77 -25.57 5.25 -0.51
N PHE A 78 -24.93 5.17 0.65
CA PHE A 78 -23.54 5.57 0.80
C PHE A 78 -22.63 4.73 -0.10
N TRP A 79 -22.79 3.41 -0.06
CA TRP A 79 -21.98 2.48 -0.85
C TRP A 79 -22.34 2.55 -2.34
N ALA A 80 -23.62 2.36 -2.65
CA ALA A 80 -24.13 2.23 -4.02
C ALA A 80 -24.11 3.55 -4.80
N ASP A 81 -24.23 4.71 -4.13
CA ASP A 81 -24.28 6.00 -4.82
C ASP A 81 -23.00 6.82 -4.62
N LYS A 82 -22.43 6.88 -3.41
CA LYS A 82 -21.26 7.74 -3.14
C LYS A 82 -19.95 7.04 -3.45
N ILE A 83 -19.66 5.93 -2.77
CA ILE A 83 -18.39 5.22 -2.92
C ILE A 83 -18.28 4.63 -4.31
N ARG A 84 -19.34 3.99 -4.82
CA ARG A 84 -19.40 3.50 -6.20
C ARG A 84 -19.04 4.58 -7.20
N THR A 85 -19.68 5.75 -7.13
CA THR A 85 -19.43 6.85 -8.08
C THR A 85 -17.99 7.37 -7.98
N LEU A 86 -17.42 7.48 -6.77
CA LEU A 86 -16.03 7.89 -6.60
C LEU A 86 -15.06 6.87 -7.21
N VAL A 87 -15.27 5.58 -6.96
CA VAL A 87 -14.43 4.51 -7.50
C VAL A 87 -14.56 4.45 -9.03
N ALA A 88 -15.77 4.52 -9.57
CA ALA A 88 -16.01 4.56 -11.02
C ALA A 88 -15.30 5.74 -11.68
N LYS A 89 -15.43 6.95 -11.14
CA LYS A 89 -14.74 8.15 -11.67
C LYS A 89 -13.21 8.05 -11.59
N LEU A 90 -12.66 7.45 -10.53
CA LEU A 90 -11.22 7.19 -10.43
C LEU A 90 -10.74 6.17 -11.45
N ALA A 91 -11.55 5.15 -11.74
CA ALA A 91 -11.25 4.19 -12.79
C ALA A 91 -11.36 4.83 -14.18
N GLU A 92 -12.39 5.66 -14.43
CA GLU A 92 -12.60 6.40 -15.69
C GLU A 92 -11.47 7.40 -15.96
N ALA A 93 -10.92 8.02 -14.93
CA ALA A 93 -9.76 8.90 -15.02
C ALA A 93 -8.52 8.21 -15.61
N GLU A 94 -8.46 6.87 -15.58
CA GLU A 94 -7.45 6.06 -16.26
C GLU A 94 -6.02 6.52 -15.94
N LEU A 95 -5.69 6.62 -14.65
CA LEU A 95 -4.36 7.04 -14.23
C LEU A 95 -3.29 6.15 -14.85
N SER A 96 -2.21 6.77 -15.32
CA SER A 96 -1.19 6.10 -16.13
C SER A 96 -0.56 4.86 -15.46
N GLU A 97 -0.08 3.94 -16.30
CA GLU A 97 0.53 2.69 -15.88
C GLU A 97 2.06 2.77 -15.81
N SER A 98 2.66 1.87 -15.02
CA SER A 98 4.12 1.77 -14.92
C SER A 98 4.79 1.40 -16.25
N TYR A 99 4.10 0.63 -17.09
CA TYR A 99 4.56 0.31 -18.43
C TYR A 99 4.81 1.58 -19.25
N ASP A 100 3.85 2.50 -19.28
CA ASP A 100 3.89 3.72 -20.09
C ASP A 100 4.89 4.75 -19.56
N LYS A 101 4.95 4.89 -18.23
CA LYS A 101 5.93 5.76 -17.56
C LYS A 101 7.37 5.26 -17.72
N GLY A 102 7.53 3.97 -18.00
CA GLY A 102 8.84 3.33 -18.07
C GLY A 102 9.51 3.20 -16.71
N ALA A 103 8.74 3.25 -15.61
CA ALA A 103 9.22 3.14 -14.23
C ALA A 103 8.10 2.66 -13.29
N ILE A 104 8.46 2.09 -12.14
CA ILE A 104 7.50 1.72 -11.09
C ILE A 104 6.96 2.98 -10.43
N GLY A 105 5.64 3.19 -10.50
CA GLY A 105 4.97 4.37 -9.96
C GLY A 105 4.22 4.08 -8.66
N SER A 106 3.81 5.15 -7.98
CA SER A 106 3.32 5.06 -6.59
C SER A 106 2.04 4.25 -6.48
N ARG A 107 1.17 4.33 -7.50
CA ARG A 107 -0.06 3.52 -7.58
C ARG A 107 0.25 2.03 -7.64
N LYS A 108 1.23 1.61 -8.44
CA LYS A 108 1.66 0.21 -8.54
C LYS A 108 2.33 -0.25 -7.24
N ALA A 109 3.18 0.58 -6.65
CA ALA A 109 3.82 0.28 -5.37
C ALA A 109 2.80 0.10 -4.23
N LEU A 110 1.82 1.00 -4.12
CA LEU A 110 0.77 0.90 -3.10
C LEU A 110 -0.20 -0.26 -3.35
N ALA A 111 -0.60 -0.51 -4.61
CA ALA A 111 -1.51 -1.60 -4.94
C ALA A 111 -0.89 -2.98 -4.65
N THR A 112 0.40 -3.17 -4.98
CA THR A 112 1.12 -4.41 -4.67
C THR A 112 1.39 -4.56 -3.18
N ALA A 113 1.65 -3.47 -2.46
CA ALA A 113 1.72 -3.48 -0.99
C ALA A 113 0.39 -3.94 -0.38
N ALA A 114 -0.72 -3.35 -0.81
CA ALA A 114 -2.06 -3.72 -0.35
C ALA A 114 -2.36 -5.19 -0.67
N SER A 115 -2.00 -5.66 -1.86
CA SER A 115 -2.14 -7.08 -2.25
C SER A 115 -1.37 -8.00 -1.32
N SER A 116 -0.10 -7.68 -1.04
CA SER A 116 0.78 -8.49 -0.18
C SER A 116 0.30 -8.61 1.28
N ILE A 117 -0.54 -7.67 1.74
CA ILE A 117 -1.17 -7.73 3.07
C ILE A 117 -2.52 -8.44 2.98
N ALA A 118 -3.35 -8.10 1.99
CA ALA A 118 -4.67 -8.66 1.81
C ALA A 118 -4.65 -10.19 1.59
N GLU A 119 -3.60 -10.72 0.95
CA GLU A 119 -3.42 -12.16 0.78
C GLU A 119 -3.31 -12.92 2.11
N TYR A 120 -2.76 -12.34 3.18
CA TYR A 120 -2.72 -13.00 4.50
C TYR A 120 -4.11 -13.09 5.12
N VAL A 121 -4.91 -12.03 4.98
CA VAL A 121 -6.31 -12.02 5.43
C VAL A 121 -7.10 -13.05 4.62
N ALA A 122 -6.93 -13.10 3.30
CA ALA A 122 -7.59 -14.07 2.44
C ALA A 122 -7.20 -15.52 2.79
N ARG A 123 -5.90 -15.81 2.97
CA ARG A 123 -5.41 -17.14 3.39
C ARG A 123 -5.99 -17.55 4.73
N GLY A 124 -5.99 -16.65 5.71
CA GLY A 124 -6.54 -16.94 7.03
C GLY A 124 -8.06 -17.12 7.03
N MET A 125 -8.79 -16.31 6.26
CA MET A 125 -10.25 -16.38 6.12
C MET A 125 -10.72 -17.66 5.42
N LEU A 126 -9.99 -18.11 4.40
CA LEU A 126 -10.37 -19.30 3.63
C LEU A 126 -9.74 -20.58 4.17
N GLY A 127 -8.47 -20.55 4.54
CA GLY A 127 -7.75 -21.70 5.06
C GLY A 127 -7.99 -21.93 6.55
N GLY A 128 -8.22 -20.87 7.33
CA GLY A 128 -8.23 -20.92 8.79
C GLY A 128 -6.82 -20.94 9.39
N TYR A 129 -6.76 -20.84 10.72
CA TYR A 129 -5.54 -20.90 11.52
C TYR A 129 -5.38 -22.32 12.12
N PRO A 130 -4.18 -22.92 12.13
CA PRO A 130 -3.97 -24.28 12.64
C PRO A 130 -4.49 -24.50 14.06
N VAL A 131 -5.12 -25.67 14.32
CA VAL A 131 -5.70 -25.99 15.64
C VAL A 131 -4.64 -26.53 16.58
N ALA A 132 -3.72 -27.35 16.05
CA ALA A 132 -2.72 -28.03 16.85
C ALA A 132 -1.70 -27.03 17.42
N ARG A 133 -1.54 -27.02 18.75
CA ARG A 133 -0.45 -26.26 19.40
C ARG A 133 0.89 -26.93 19.12
N LYS A 134 1.86 -26.18 18.62
CA LYS A 134 3.27 -26.60 18.71
C LYS A 134 3.65 -26.62 20.20
N LYS A 135 4.23 -27.72 20.67
CA LYS A 135 4.52 -27.97 22.10
C LYS A 135 5.25 -26.81 22.79
N ALA A 136 4.54 -26.05 23.63
CA ALA A 136 4.80 -25.77 25.05
C ALA A 136 3.91 -24.60 25.51
N ASP A 137 3.15 -24.78 26.59
CA ASP A 137 2.51 -23.65 27.30
C ASP A 137 3.61 -22.82 28.00
N LYS A 138 4.38 -22.07 27.21
CA LYS A 138 5.43 -21.21 27.72
C LYS A 138 4.75 -20.01 28.38
N LYS A 139 4.88 -19.90 29.70
CA LYS A 139 4.30 -18.78 30.46
C LYS A 139 5.17 -17.53 30.46
N ASP A 140 6.46 -17.67 30.14
CA ASP A 140 7.43 -16.58 30.15
C ASP A 140 8.06 -16.39 28.78
N TYR A 141 8.05 -15.15 28.30
CA TYR A 141 8.51 -14.77 26.96
C TYR A 141 9.56 -13.68 27.10
N ASP A 142 10.78 -13.99 26.66
CA ASP A 142 11.87 -13.03 26.63
C ASP A 142 11.79 -12.18 25.35
N GLN A 143 11.37 -10.92 25.47
CA GLN A 143 11.25 -9.98 24.35
C GLN A 143 12.58 -9.66 23.67
N SER A 144 13.72 -10.06 24.25
CA SER A 144 15.03 -9.96 23.59
C SER A 144 15.33 -11.13 22.66
N LYS A 145 14.55 -12.22 22.72
CA LYS A 145 14.73 -13.43 21.91
C LYS A 145 13.71 -13.49 20.77
N PRO A 146 14.16 -13.56 19.51
CA PRO A 146 13.28 -13.65 18.34
C PRO A 146 12.32 -14.85 18.37
N GLU A 147 12.80 -15.99 18.83
CA GLU A 147 12.02 -17.23 18.95
C GLU A 147 10.84 -17.06 19.91
N ASP A 148 11.07 -16.40 21.05
CA ASP A 148 10.04 -16.11 22.05
C ASP A 148 9.03 -15.09 21.54
N VAL A 149 9.48 -14.06 20.83
CA VAL A 149 8.62 -13.04 20.22
C VAL A 149 7.70 -13.66 19.15
N MET A 150 8.23 -14.57 18.32
CA MET A 150 7.43 -15.30 17.33
C MET A 150 6.45 -16.29 17.96
N GLN A 151 6.93 -17.09 18.92
CA GLN A 151 6.06 -18.02 19.64
C GLN A 151 4.95 -17.29 20.39
N GLY A 152 5.25 -16.14 21.01
CA GLY A 152 4.25 -15.32 21.71
C GLY A 152 3.20 -14.73 20.78
N PHE A 153 3.56 -14.38 19.54
CA PHE A 153 2.58 -13.99 18.53
C PHE A 153 1.67 -15.17 18.13
N ASP A 154 2.26 -16.35 17.84
CA ASP A 154 1.49 -17.55 17.48
C ASP A 154 0.55 -17.98 18.61
N ASP A 155 1.01 -17.97 19.86
CA ASP A 155 0.21 -18.33 21.04
C ASP A 155 -0.88 -17.30 21.32
N LEU A 156 -0.62 -16.01 21.11
CA LEU A 156 -1.65 -14.98 21.20
C LEU A 156 -2.73 -15.21 20.14
N MET A 157 -2.34 -15.41 18.88
CA MET A 157 -3.28 -15.64 17.78
C MET A 157 -4.13 -16.89 18.01
N HIS A 158 -3.52 -17.98 18.48
CA HIS A 158 -4.25 -19.19 18.88
C HIS A 158 -5.25 -18.89 19.99
N GLY A 159 -4.84 -18.17 21.05
CA GLY A 159 -5.70 -17.76 22.15
C GLY A 159 -6.83 -16.81 21.74
N LEU A 160 -6.62 -15.94 20.75
CA LEU A 160 -7.64 -15.03 20.22
C LEU A 160 -8.70 -15.77 19.38
N ILE A 161 -8.29 -16.82 18.64
CA ILE A 161 -9.15 -17.58 17.74
C ILE A 161 -9.89 -18.70 18.47
N TYR A 162 -9.17 -19.49 19.28
CA TYR A 162 -9.65 -20.72 19.90
C TYR A 162 -9.82 -20.63 21.42
N GLY A 163 -9.28 -19.61 22.07
CA GLY A 163 -9.29 -19.44 23.53
C GLY A 163 -10.04 -18.22 24.03
N ASP A 164 -9.62 -17.74 25.20
CA ASP A 164 -10.17 -16.62 25.97
C ASP A 164 -9.26 -15.38 25.97
N ALA A 165 -8.16 -15.38 25.20
CA ALA A 165 -7.15 -14.32 25.23
C ALA A 165 -7.74 -12.94 24.90
N LEU A 166 -8.79 -12.89 24.08
CA LEU A 166 -9.45 -11.63 23.73
C LEU A 166 -10.15 -11.00 24.93
N ASP A 167 -10.80 -11.80 25.78
CA ASP A 167 -11.49 -11.34 26.98
C ASP A 167 -10.50 -10.88 28.05
N ASP A 168 -9.40 -11.64 28.20
CA ASP A 168 -8.28 -11.26 29.05
C ASP A 168 -7.64 -9.95 28.60
N MET A 169 -7.37 -9.80 27.29
CA MET A 169 -6.83 -8.56 26.74
C MET A 169 -7.78 -7.38 26.97
N TYR A 170 -9.08 -7.56 26.73
CA TYR A 170 -10.08 -6.53 27.00
C TYR A 170 -10.08 -6.09 28.46
N ALA A 171 -10.07 -7.06 29.40
CA ALA A 171 -10.04 -6.77 30.83
C ALA A 171 -8.75 -6.04 31.24
N ARG A 172 -7.61 -6.40 30.65
CA ARG A 172 -6.31 -5.76 30.92
C ARG A 172 -6.23 -4.34 30.35
N VAL A 173 -6.61 -4.12 29.09
CA VAL A 173 -6.67 -2.78 28.48
C VAL A 173 -7.61 -1.87 29.29
N LYS A 174 -8.72 -2.39 29.80
CA LYS A 174 -9.62 -1.63 30.69
C LYS A 174 -8.96 -1.23 32.01
N ALA A 175 -8.12 -2.10 32.56
CA ALA A 175 -7.47 -1.89 33.86
C ALA A 175 -6.28 -0.90 33.77
N THR A 176 -5.48 -0.95 32.70
CA THR A 176 -4.25 -0.16 32.55
C THR A 176 -4.01 0.27 31.10
N GLY A 177 -3.35 1.41 30.92
CA GLY A 177 -2.88 1.91 29.62
C GLY A 177 -1.38 1.71 29.41
N LYS A 178 -0.75 0.87 30.22
CA LYS A 178 0.68 0.56 30.17
C LYS A 178 0.88 -0.86 29.65
N LEU A 179 1.61 -1.02 28.55
CA LEU A 179 1.86 -2.33 27.96
C LEU A 179 2.60 -3.28 28.91
N GLU A 180 3.44 -2.74 29.80
CA GLU A 180 4.25 -3.49 30.75
C GLU A 180 3.42 -4.31 31.73
N ASP A 181 2.19 -3.88 32.00
CA ASP A 181 1.23 -4.51 32.90
C ASP A 181 0.41 -5.63 32.22
N HIS A 182 0.58 -5.83 30.91
CA HIS A 182 -0.10 -6.88 30.15
C HIS A 182 0.60 -8.25 30.30
N SER A 183 -0.09 -9.32 29.92
CA SER A 183 0.46 -10.68 29.94
C SER A 183 1.75 -10.79 29.12
N GLY A 184 2.63 -11.73 29.48
CA GLY A 184 3.88 -11.98 28.75
C GLY A 184 3.64 -12.25 27.26
N VAL A 185 2.63 -13.07 26.94
CA VAL A 185 2.21 -13.39 25.57
C VAL A 185 1.78 -12.13 24.79
N ALA A 186 0.99 -11.23 25.40
CA ALA A 186 0.57 -10.00 24.75
C ALA A 186 1.74 -9.04 24.49
N ARG A 187 2.71 -8.95 25.42
CA ARG A 187 3.91 -8.12 25.23
C ARG A 187 4.82 -8.68 24.14
N ALA A 188 5.02 -10.00 24.09
CA ALA A 188 5.79 -10.65 23.04
C ALA A 188 5.14 -10.46 21.66
N ALA A 189 3.84 -10.68 21.54
CA ALA A 189 3.10 -10.44 20.30
C ALA A 189 3.13 -8.97 19.87
N HIS A 190 3.03 -8.02 20.82
CA HIS A 190 3.18 -6.60 20.53
C HIS A 190 4.56 -6.28 19.95
N GLU A 191 5.63 -6.85 20.50
CA GLU A 191 6.98 -6.67 19.96
C GLU A 191 7.10 -7.24 18.54
N TYR A 192 6.52 -8.42 18.26
CA TYR A 192 6.47 -8.99 16.91
C TYR A 192 5.75 -8.06 15.92
N ILE A 193 4.58 -7.56 16.29
CA ILE A 193 3.80 -6.64 15.46
C ILE A 193 4.58 -5.34 15.23
N LEU A 194 5.19 -4.78 16.27
CA LEU A 194 5.98 -3.55 16.18
C LEU A 194 7.15 -3.69 15.21
N LEU A 195 7.91 -4.78 15.27
CA LEU A 195 9.05 -5.04 14.38
C LEU A 195 8.61 -5.18 12.91
N ASN A 196 7.47 -5.84 12.67
CA ASN A 196 6.90 -5.95 11.33
C ASN A 196 6.35 -4.62 10.81
N VAL A 197 5.66 -3.83 11.63
CA VAL A 197 5.17 -2.49 11.24
C VAL A 197 6.33 -1.54 10.97
N ALA A 198 7.39 -1.56 11.80
CA ALA A 198 8.59 -0.75 11.57
C ALA A 198 9.23 -1.08 10.22
N SER A 199 9.35 -2.36 9.93
CA SER A 199 9.89 -2.89 8.67
C SER A 199 9.04 -2.49 7.47
N PHE A 200 7.71 -2.58 7.59
CA PHE A 200 6.79 -2.16 6.54
C PHE A 200 6.89 -0.65 6.28
N LEU A 201 6.90 0.18 7.33
CA LEU A 201 7.03 1.64 7.19
C LEU A 201 8.38 2.03 6.57
N HIS A 202 9.48 1.40 7.02
CA HIS A 202 10.80 1.58 6.41
C HIS A 202 10.78 1.21 4.93
N HIS A 203 10.15 0.09 4.57
CA HIS A 203 10.06 -0.32 3.17
C HIS A 203 9.25 0.69 2.35
N VAL A 204 8.07 1.11 2.83
CA VAL A 204 7.21 2.09 2.14
C VAL A 204 7.93 3.41 1.90
N PHE A 205 8.54 4.01 2.92
CA PHE A 205 9.06 5.38 2.85
C PHE A 205 10.53 5.48 2.43
N VAL A 206 11.30 4.39 2.51
CA VAL A 206 12.74 4.38 2.20
C VAL A 206 13.07 3.47 1.04
N MET A 207 12.69 2.19 1.09
CA MET A 207 13.14 1.17 0.12
C MET A 207 12.29 1.07 -1.15
N SER A 208 11.04 1.55 -1.09
CA SER A 208 10.16 1.56 -2.27
C SER A 208 10.66 2.60 -3.28
N PRO A 209 10.48 2.37 -4.60
CA PRO A 209 10.98 3.28 -5.64
C PRO A 209 10.55 4.74 -5.46
N ASP A 210 9.35 4.96 -4.92
CA ASP A 210 8.74 6.28 -4.73
C ASP A 210 8.73 6.75 -3.27
N GLY A 211 9.42 6.06 -2.36
CA GLY A 211 9.33 6.31 -0.92
C GLY A 211 9.58 7.77 -0.54
N GLN A 212 10.61 8.40 -1.13
CA GLN A 212 10.94 9.80 -0.86
C GLN A 212 9.91 10.79 -1.46
N TYR A 213 9.27 10.44 -2.58
CA TYR A 213 8.14 11.20 -3.10
C TYR A 213 6.94 11.10 -2.13
N LEU A 214 6.65 9.92 -1.58
CA LEU A 214 5.60 9.74 -0.56
C LEU A 214 5.89 10.54 0.72
N VAL A 215 7.15 10.58 1.18
CA VAL A 215 7.56 11.43 2.32
C VAL A 215 7.31 12.90 2.02
N ARG A 216 7.65 13.37 0.81
CA ARG A 216 7.39 14.75 0.38
C ARG A 216 5.89 15.07 0.35
N LEU A 217 5.08 14.16 -0.19
CA LEU A 217 3.63 14.29 -0.24
C LEU A 217 3.05 14.38 1.17
N LEU A 218 3.46 13.48 2.06
CA LEU A 218 3.06 13.46 3.45
C LEU A 218 3.46 14.77 4.18
N GLU A 219 4.67 15.27 3.95
CA GLU A 219 5.13 16.53 4.53
C GLU A 219 4.32 17.73 4.03
N ASN A 220 4.03 17.79 2.73
CA ASN A 220 3.21 18.86 2.16
C ASN A 220 1.78 18.85 2.73
N LEU A 221 1.16 17.67 2.84
CA LEU A 221 -0.15 17.51 3.47
C LEU A 221 -0.12 17.92 4.95
N HIS A 222 0.86 17.40 5.71
CA HIS A 222 1.01 17.69 7.14
C HIS A 222 1.15 19.18 7.44
N ARG A 223 1.89 19.92 6.59
CA ARG A 223 2.08 21.38 6.73
C ARG A 223 0.83 22.21 6.47
N LEU A 224 -0.13 21.69 5.70
CA LEU A 224 -1.36 22.39 5.34
C LEU A 224 -2.51 22.15 6.34
N ILE A 225 -2.37 21.19 7.26
CA ILE A 225 -3.38 20.91 8.28
C ILE A 225 -3.35 22.00 9.36
N PRO A 226 -4.49 22.66 9.66
CA PRO A 226 -4.56 23.69 10.69
C PRO A 226 -4.73 23.10 12.09
N TYR A 227 -3.69 22.42 12.59
CA TYR A 227 -3.73 21.71 13.87
C TYR A 227 -4.24 22.55 15.04
N MET A 228 -3.88 23.84 15.10
CA MET A 228 -4.35 24.72 16.18
C MET A 228 -5.88 24.88 16.18
N VAL A 229 -6.47 25.14 15.01
CA VAL A 229 -7.92 25.34 14.90
C VAL A 229 -8.65 24.02 15.10
N VAL A 230 -8.14 22.91 14.54
CA VAL A 230 -8.68 21.56 14.77
C VAL A 230 -8.71 21.24 16.27
N LYS A 231 -7.58 21.43 16.96
CA LYS A 231 -7.48 21.18 18.41
C LYS A 231 -8.42 22.06 19.22
N GLN A 232 -8.61 23.32 18.83
CA GLN A 232 -9.53 24.23 19.50
C GLN A 232 -10.98 23.78 19.32
N THR A 233 -11.38 23.38 18.11
CA THR A 233 -12.73 22.87 17.85
C THR A 233 -12.99 21.57 18.60
N LEU A 234 -12.01 20.67 18.70
CA LEU A 234 -12.13 19.40 19.45
C LEU A 234 -12.25 19.59 20.97
N ARG A 235 -11.85 20.74 21.52
CA ARG A 235 -12.03 21.08 22.95
C ARG A 235 -13.45 21.49 23.31
N VAL A 236 -14.34 21.64 22.33
CA VAL A 236 -15.74 21.99 22.59
C VAL A 236 -16.40 20.84 23.35
N GLY A 237 -16.92 21.14 24.54
CA GLY A 237 -17.46 20.13 25.46
C GLY A 237 -18.78 19.48 25.01
N ASN A 238 -19.58 20.14 24.17
CA ASN A 238 -20.77 19.51 23.59
C ASN A 238 -20.42 18.82 22.26
N ALA A 239 -20.64 17.51 22.18
CA ALA A 239 -20.28 16.71 21.01
C ALA A 239 -21.01 17.14 19.71
N ALA A 240 -22.28 17.55 19.78
CA ALA A 240 -23.00 18.02 18.58
C ALA A 240 -22.39 19.32 18.04
N THR A 241 -22.10 20.26 18.92
CA THR A 241 -21.43 21.52 18.55
C THR A 241 -20.02 21.27 18.03
N MET A 242 -19.27 20.35 18.65
CA MET A 242 -17.94 19.94 18.20
C MET A 242 -17.98 19.34 16.79
N ILE A 243 -18.85 18.36 16.54
CA ILE A 243 -19.00 17.71 15.23
C ILE A 243 -19.41 18.72 14.16
N ASN A 244 -20.41 19.56 14.45
CA ASN A 244 -20.82 20.62 13.53
C ASN A 244 -19.70 21.63 13.26
N GLY A 245 -18.90 21.97 14.28
CA GLY A 245 -17.72 22.81 14.14
C GLY A 245 -16.67 22.19 13.22
N MET A 246 -16.36 20.89 13.41
CA MET A 246 -15.39 20.16 12.60
C MET A 246 -15.87 19.98 11.15
N VAL A 247 -17.14 19.63 10.94
CA VAL A 247 -17.76 19.54 9.61
C VAL A 247 -17.71 20.89 8.89
N LYS A 248 -18.01 21.99 9.58
CA LYS A 248 -17.89 23.33 9.00
C LYS A 248 -16.44 23.69 8.69
N LEU A 249 -15.50 23.39 9.59
CA LEU A 249 -14.08 23.66 9.37
C LEU A 249 -13.53 22.94 8.13
N VAL A 250 -13.91 21.69 7.93
CA VAL A 250 -13.37 20.85 6.85
C VAL A 250 -14.14 21.02 5.53
N LEU A 251 -15.48 21.10 5.60
CA LEU A 251 -16.38 20.99 4.43
C LEU A 251 -17.11 22.29 4.06
N ALA A 252 -17.02 23.37 4.86
CA ALA A 252 -17.57 24.64 4.42
C ALA A 252 -16.74 25.20 3.26
N LYS A 253 -17.43 25.73 2.26
CA LYS A 253 -16.78 26.42 1.13
C LYS A 253 -16.08 27.67 1.66
N LEU A 254 -14.80 27.79 1.34
CA LEU A 254 -14.01 28.96 1.72
C LEU A 254 -14.31 30.11 0.75
N SER A 255 -14.47 31.33 1.27
CA SER A 255 -14.54 32.52 0.41
C SER A 255 -13.15 32.88 -0.11
N VAL A 256 -13.09 33.58 -1.25
CA VAL A 256 -11.83 34.06 -1.85
C VAL A 256 -11.00 34.89 -0.86
N THR A 257 -11.65 35.66 0.03
CA THR A 257 -10.96 36.48 1.05
C THR A 257 -10.44 35.65 2.23
N ALA A 258 -11.14 34.57 2.63
CA ALA A 258 -10.62 33.64 3.62
C ALA A 258 -9.44 32.84 3.03
N MET A 259 -9.50 32.52 1.73
CA MET A 259 -8.49 31.79 0.97
C MET A 259 -7.16 32.55 0.86
N THR A 260 -7.19 33.86 0.59
CA THR A 260 -5.98 34.69 0.48
C THR A 260 -5.26 34.87 1.83
N ASN A 261 -6.01 35.02 2.92
CA ASN A 261 -5.45 35.17 4.27
C ASN A 261 -4.96 33.86 4.88
N TRP A 262 -5.53 32.72 4.50
CA TRP A 262 -5.21 31.42 5.09
C TRP A 262 -3.89 30.82 4.57
N ILE A 263 -3.51 31.06 3.30
CA ILE A 263 -2.34 30.42 2.67
C ILE A 263 -1.44 31.41 1.90
N GLY A 264 -1.84 32.68 1.72
CA GLY A 264 -1.01 33.64 0.96
C GLY A 264 -0.76 33.27 -0.50
N LEU A 265 -1.56 32.34 -1.06
CA LEU A 265 -1.52 31.93 -2.47
C LEU A 265 -2.53 32.77 -3.25
N THR A 266 -2.06 33.72 -4.06
CA THR A 266 -2.91 34.72 -4.73
C THR A 266 -3.36 34.38 -6.16
N ASN A 267 -3.03 33.21 -6.73
CA ASN A 267 -3.24 32.99 -8.17
C ASN A 267 -3.76 31.61 -8.56
N ASN A 268 -4.94 31.19 -8.10
CA ASN A 268 -5.75 30.20 -8.83
C ASN A 268 -7.23 30.39 -8.48
N SER A 269 -8.08 30.46 -9.50
CA SER A 269 -9.54 30.62 -9.40
C SER A 269 -10.25 29.36 -8.88
N ASN A 270 -9.88 28.92 -7.67
CA ASN A 270 -10.53 27.80 -6.96
C ASN A 270 -11.75 28.31 -6.16
N ASP A 271 -12.67 28.98 -6.84
CA ASP A 271 -13.88 29.51 -6.20
C ASP A 271 -14.77 28.35 -5.73
N GLY A 272 -15.11 28.32 -4.44
CA GLY A 272 -16.07 27.37 -3.86
C GLY A 272 -15.55 25.99 -3.41
N MET A 273 -14.23 25.77 -3.29
CA MET A 273 -13.68 24.55 -2.66
C MET A 273 -13.76 24.62 -1.12
N ASN A 274 -13.90 23.47 -0.46
CA ASN A 274 -13.71 23.35 0.99
C ASN A 274 -12.24 23.11 1.37
N LEU A 275 -11.93 23.09 2.67
CA LEU A 275 -10.55 22.93 3.16
C LEU A 275 -9.91 21.62 2.67
N LEU A 276 -10.62 20.49 2.71
CA LEU A 276 -10.11 19.20 2.25
C LEU A 276 -9.71 19.26 0.76
N GLN A 277 -10.63 19.74 -0.08
CA GLN A 277 -10.41 19.90 -1.52
C GLN A 277 -9.29 20.91 -1.82
N GLN A 278 -9.18 21.97 -1.00
CA GLN A 278 -8.13 22.97 -1.15
C GLN A 278 -6.75 22.40 -0.84
N ILE A 279 -6.62 21.59 0.21
CA ILE A 279 -5.36 20.90 0.54
C ILE A 279 -4.96 19.98 -0.62
N ILE A 280 -5.89 19.14 -1.09
CA ILE A 280 -5.65 18.23 -2.22
C ILE A 280 -5.23 19.02 -3.47
N SER A 281 -6.01 20.01 -3.89
CA SER A 281 -5.74 20.81 -5.08
C SER A 281 -4.42 21.58 -4.99
N THR A 282 -4.05 22.06 -3.81
CA THR A 282 -2.79 22.81 -3.62
C THR A 282 -1.58 21.91 -3.79
N VAL A 283 -1.60 20.73 -3.17
CA VAL A 283 -0.49 19.77 -3.24
C VAL A 283 -0.32 19.25 -4.67
N LEU A 284 -1.43 18.89 -5.34
CA LEU A 284 -1.39 18.44 -6.73
C LEU A 284 -0.93 19.56 -7.68
N ALA A 285 -1.31 20.83 -7.43
CA ALA A 285 -0.85 21.97 -8.23
C ALA A 285 0.66 22.24 -8.08
N TRP A 286 1.22 22.07 -6.88
CA TRP A 286 2.66 22.17 -6.66
C TRP A 286 3.43 21.12 -7.46
N ASP A 287 2.96 19.87 -7.43
CA ASP A 287 3.53 18.78 -8.22
C ASP A 287 3.43 19.05 -9.72
N THR A 288 2.24 19.44 -10.21
CA THR A 288 2.04 19.80 -11.62
C THR A 288 3.00 20.91 -12.07
N SER A 289 3.21 21.94 -11.25
CA SER A 289 4.17 23.01 -11.56
C SER A 289 5.60 22.51 -11.67
N GLU A 290 6.02 21.56 -10.83
CA GLU A 290 7.35 20.96 -10.93
C GLU A 290 7.51 20.10 -12.20
N PHE A 291 6.51 19.29 -12.53
CA PHE A 291 6.52 18.50 -13.78
C PHE A 291 6.49 19.41 -15.02
N GLN A 292 5.72 20.50 -15.01
CA GLN A 292 5.72 21.47 -16.11
C GLN A 292 7.10 22.11 -16.30
N LYS A 293 7.76 22.53 -15.22
CA LYS A 293 9.15 23.03 -15.28
C LYS A 293 10.10 21.99 -15.85
N ARG A 294 9.92 20.71 -15.51
CA ARG A 294 10.73 19.62 -16.08
C ARG A 294 10.48 19.44 -17.56
N ALA A 295 9.23 19.41 -17.99
CA ALA A 295 8.85 19.29 -19.39
C ALA A 295 9.45 20.42 -20.24
N SER A 296 9.38 21.67 -19.78
CA SER A 296 10.01 22.80 -20.50
C SER A 296 11.54 22.69 -20.58
N LYS A 297 12.20 22.09 -19.57
CA LYS A 297 13.65 21.83 -19.62
C LYS A 297 14.00 20.74 -20.63
N LEU A 298 13.17 19.70 -20.77
CA LEU A 298 13.36 18.66 -21.78
C LEU A 298 13.20 19.21 -23.20
N GLU A 299 12.18 20.05 -23.42
CA GLU A 299 11.92 20.72 -24.72
C GLU A 299 13.05 21.66 -25.14
N SER A 300 13.74 22.27 -24.17
CA SER A 300 14.86 23.20 -24.39
C SER A 300 16.24 22.57 -24.22
N SER A 301 16.32 21.24 -24.03
CA SER A 301 17.57 20.52 -23.86
C SER A 301 18.40 20.51 -25.15
N ARG A 302 19.73 20.38 -25.00
CA ARG A 302 20.63 20.23 -26.15
C ARG A 302 20.34 18.91 -26.86
N ASN A 303 20.23 18.96 -28.19
CA ASN A 303 19.85 17.82 -29.03
C ASN A 303 18.45 17.26 -28.70
N ALA A 304 17.52 18.12 -28.29
CA ALA A 304 16.12 17.73 -28.14
C ALA A 304 15.52 17.20 -29.47
N PRO A 305 14.51 16.32 -29.40
CA PRO A 305 13.67 15.96 -30.54
C PRO A 305 12.99 17.15 -31.20
N ASP A 306 12.49 16.97 -32.43
CA ASP A 306 11.62 17.95 -33.09
C ASP A 306 10.36 18.22 -32.24
N LYS A 307 9.86 19.46 -32.26
CA LYS A 307 8.62 19.87 -31.60
C LYS A 307 7.42 19.00 -31.97
N LYS A 308 7.39 18.40 -33.17
CA LYS A 308 6.34 17.46 -33.57
C LYS A 308 6.28 16.23 -32.68
N VAL A 309 7.42 15.70 -32.24
CA VAL A 309 7.51 14.54 -31.31
C VAL A 309 6.80 14.87 -30.01
N PHE A 310 7.14 16.02 -29.40
CA PHE A 310 6.51 16.47 -28.15
C PHE A 310 5.01 16.69 -28.30
N LYS A 311 4.56 17.26 -29.43
CA LYS A 311 3.13 17.44 -29.73
C LYS A 311 2.40 16.10 -29.88
N SER A 312 3.02 15.13 -30.56
CA SER A 312 2.49 13.77 -30.73
C SER A 312 2.26 13.09 -29.39
N LEU A 313 3.29 13.10 -28.53
CA LEU A 313 3.22 12.50 -27.19
C LEU A 313 2.17 13.19 -26.33
N LYS A 314 2.11 14.52 -26.36
CA LYS A 314 1.11 15.28 -25.61
C LYS A 314 -0.31 14.99 -26.09
N ALA A 315 -0.53 14.86 -27.40
CA ALA A 315 -1.82 14.47 -27.95
C ALA A 315 -2.22 13.05 -27.49
N PHE A 316 -1.25 12.12 -27.50
CA PHE A 316 -1.49 10.75 -27.04
C PHE A 316 -1.86 10.67 -25.57
N VAL A 317 -1.26 11.47 -24.67
CA VAL A 317 -1.59 11.47 -23.22
C VAL A 317 -3.07 11.71 -22.92
N TYR A 318 -3.79 12.42 -23.81
CA TYR A 318 -5.22 12.70 -23.68
C TYR A 318 -6.07 11.91 -24.69
N ALA A 319 -5.52 10.86 -25.29
CA ALA A 319 -6.25 9.97 -26.18
C ALA A 319 -7.23 9.08 -25.39
N SER A 320 -8.03 8.30 -26.11
CA SER A 320 -8.92 7.32 -25.50
C SER A 320 -8.15 6.14 -24.92
N ARG A 321 -8.76 5.49 -23.92
CA ARG A 321 -8.26 4.23 -23.35
C ARG A 321 -7.93 3.17 -24.41
N ASP A 322 -8.81 2.98 -25.39
CA ASP A 322 -8.61 2.00 -26.46
C ASP A 322 -7.32 2.28 -27.24
N LYS A 323 -6.98 3.56 -27.49
CA LYS A 323 -5.71 3.94 -28.11
C LYS A 323 -4.53 3.63 -27.19
N HIS A 324 -4.64 3.88 -25.88
CA HIS A 324 -3.60 3.53 -24.91
C HIS A 324 -3.37 2.02 -24.81
N GLU A 325 -4.43 1.22 -24.72
CA GLU A 325 -4.40 -0.24 -24.65
C GLU A 325 -3.85 -0.86 -25.93
N SER A 326 -4.27 -0.35 -27.10
CA SER A 326 -3.76 -0.81 -28.40
C SER A 326 -2.26 -0.53 -28.53
N ALA A 327 -1.80 0.67 -28.17
CA ALA A 327 -0.38 1.01 -28.25
C ALA A 327 0.47 0.16 -27.29
N ARG A 328 -0.02 -0.11 -26.08
CA ARG A 328 0.64 -1.03 -25.14
C ARG A 328 0.73 -2.44 -25.69
N SER A 329 -0.38 -2.97 -26.21
CA SER A 329 -0.44 -4.32 -26.79
C SER A 329 0.53 -4.47 -27.97
N GLN A 330 0.60 -3.46 -28.83
CA GLN A 330 1.55 -3.43 -29.94
C GLN A 330 3.01 -3.31 -29.44
N SER A 331 3.28 -2.43 -28.49
CA SER A 331 4.61 -2.26 -27.87
C SER A 331 5.13 -3.56 -27.26
N ILE A 332 4.27 -4.32 -26.58
CA ILE A 332 4.58 -5.62 -25.99
C ILE A 332 4.84 -6.66 -27.10
N SER A 333 3.92 -6.82 -28.04
CA SER A 333 4.02 -7.86 -29.08
C SER A 333 5.19 -7.65 -30.04
N GLU A 334 5.51 -6.40 -30.38
CA GLU A 334 6.60 -6.06 -31.30
C GLU A 334 7.95 -5.86 -30.59
N SER A 335 8.01 -5.92 -29.26
CA SER A 335 9.22 -5.58 -28.47
C SER A 335 9.79 -4.21 -28.85
N LYS A 336 8.87 -3.24 -28.96
CA LYS A 336 9.13 -1.88 -29.40
C LYS A 336 8.74 -0.91 -28.30
N SER A 337 9.53 0.14 -28.05
CA SER A 337 9.18 1.10 -27.00
C SER A 337 7.81 1.76 -27.22
N ILE A 338 7.09 2.04 -26.14
CA ILE A 338 5.78 2.68 -26.20
C ILE A 338 5.82 4.02 -26.93
N VAL A 339 6.89 4.81 -26.75
CA VAL A 339 7.10 6.07 -27.48
C VAL A 339 7.23 5.84 -28.98
N ALA A 340 7.99 4.82 -29.41
CA ALA A 340 8.14 4.55 -30.84
C ALA A 340 6.80 4.14 -31.48
N VAL A 341 6.03 3.26 -30.80
CA VAL A 341 4.68 2.88 -31.24
C VAL A 341 3.77 4.11 -31.32
N ILE A 342 3.77 4.99 -30.30
CA ILE A 342 2.95 6.21 -30.31
C ILE A 342 3.27 7.08 -31.53
N LEU A 343 4.55 7.30 -31.82
CA LEU A 343 4.97 8.17 -32.91
C LEU A 343 4.58 7.64 -34.29
N GLU A 344 4.67 6.33 -34.49
CA GLU A 344 4.37 5.69 -35.77
C GLU A 344 2.88 5.49 -36.03
N THR A 345 2.10 5.36 -34.95
CA THR A 345 0.64 5.16 -35.01
C THR A 345 -0.16 6.45 -34.82
N SER A 346 0.51 7.59 -34.59
CA SER A 346 -0.14 8.88 -34.45
C SER A 346 -0.79 9.34 -35.77
N ASP A 347 -1.94 10.01 -35.66
CA ASP A 347 -2.65 10.54 -36.82
C ASP A 347 -1.84 11.69 -37.48
N PRO A 348 -1.85 11.85 -38.82
CA PRO A 348 -1.24 12.99 -39.49
C PRO A 348 -1.74 14.33 -38.94
N PRO A 349 -0.89 15.36 -38.76
CA PRO A 349 0.51 15.49 -39.20
C PRO A 349 1.55 15.07 -38.14
N TYR A 350 1.14 14.36 -37.09
CA TYR A 350 2.01 13.98 -35.98
C TYR A 350 2.68 12.62 -36.14
N GLN A 351 2.30 11.85 -37.16
CA GLN A 351 2.98 10.61 -37.52
C GLN A 351 4.46 10.86 -37.83
N ILE A 352 5.33 10.14 -37.13
CA ILE A 352 6.79 10.26 -37.21
C ILE A 352 7.39 8.86 -37.24
N ASP A 353 8.30 8.62 -38.17
CA ASP A 353 9.13 7.42 -38.17
C ASP A 353 10.06 7.44 -36.95
N ALA A 354 9.89 6.48 -36.04
CA ALA A 354 10.66 6.46 -34.80
C ALA A 354 12.16 6.28 -35.06
N GLU A 355 12.56 5.65 -36.18
CA GLU A 355 13.96 5.48 -36.59
C GLU A 355 14.66 6.81 -36.89
N SER A 356 13.90 7.89 -37.09
CA SER A 356 14.48 9.23 -37.25
C SER A 356 15.07 9.79 -35.96
N LEU A 357 14.74 9.22 -34.80
CA LEU A 357 15.25 9.62 -33.49
C LEU A 357 16.56 8.87 -33.18
N ASN A 358 17.58 9.61 -32.76
CA ASN A 358 18.72 8.97 -32.12
C ASN A 358 18.40 8.53 -30.68
N GLU A 359 19.27 7.70 -30.08
CA GLU A 359 19.07 7.16 -28.73
C GLU A 359 18.85 8.24 -27.66
N HIS A 360 19.57 9.36 -27.74
CA HIS A 360 19.40 10.46 -26.79
C HIS A 360 18.04 11.14 -26.95
N GLN A 361 17.63 11.42 -28.19
CA GLN A 361 16.33 12.02 -28.50
C GLN A 361 15.18 11.11 -28.07
N HIS A 362 15.29 9.81 -28.31
CA HIS A 362 14.31 8.82 -27.82
C HIS A 362 14.21 8.82 -26.28
N ARG A 363 15.34 8.88 -25.58
CA ARG A 363 15.37 8.99 -24.10
C ARG A 363 14.71 10.27 -23.59
N VAL A 364 14.95 11.42 -24.25
CA VAL A 364 14.28 12.69 -23.95
C VAL A 364 12.77 12.57 -24.18
N ALA A 365 12.34 11.92 -25.27
CA ALA A 365 10.94 11.70 -25.59
C ALA A 365 10.24 10.80 -24.56
N MET A 366 10.89 9.71 -24.12
CA MET A 366 10.43 8.83 -23.04
C MET A 366 10.26 9.56 -21.72
N GLU A 367 11.24 10.38 -21.34
CA GLU A 367 11.16 11.18 -20.11
C GLU A 367 10.06 12.24 -20.18
N TYR A 368 9.91 12.89 -21.35
CA TYR A 368 8.86 13.87 -21.60
C TYR A 368 7.47 13.24 -21.49
N PHE A 369 7.28 12.08 -22.12
CA PHE A 369 6.02 11.35 -22.06
C PHE A 369 5.66 10.97 -20.62
N SER A 370 6.59 10.37 -19.86
CA SER A 370 6.40 10.07 -18.45
C SER A 370 6.08 11.32 -17.61
N THR A 371 6.71 12.46 -17.91
CA THR A 371 6.46 13.73 -17.22
C THR A 371 5.05 14.26 -17.50
N TYR A 372 4.59 14.18 -18.74
CA TYR A 372 3.24 14.62 -19.13
C TYR A 372 2.13 13.68 -18.63
N LEU A 373 2.36 12.37 -18.59
CA LEU A 373 1.48 11.42 -17.90
C LEU A 373 1.32 11.81 -16.42
N SER A 374 2.44 12.14 -15.77
CA SER A 374 2.44 12.64 -14.39
C SER A 374 1.63 13.92 -14.22
N ILE A 375 1.66 14.87 -15.16
CA ILE A 375 0.83 16.08 -15.14
C ILE A 375 -0.65 15.71 -15.26
N ARG A 376 -1.00 14.91 -16.28
CA ARG A 376 -2.38 14.50 -16.57
C ARG A 376 -2.99 13.75 -15.39
N ASP A 377 -2.25 12.84 -14.75
CA ASP A 377 -2.74 12.12 -13.56
C ASP A 377 -3.18 13.07 -12.43
N ARG A 378 -2.39 14.13 -12.15
CA ARG A 378 -2.74 15.12 -11.10
C ARG A 378 -3.92 16.00 -11.50
N GLU A 379 -4.02 16.33 -12.78
CA GLU A 379 -5.18 17.04 -13.34
C GLU A 379 -6.45 16.22 -13.19
N GLU A 380 -6.43 14.93 -13.54
CA GLU A 380 -7.58 14.02 -13.39
C GLU A 380 -7.96 13.81 -11.92
N LEU A 381 -6.98 13.59 -11.03
CA LEU A 381 -7.24 13.51 -9.59
C LEU A 381 -7.90 14.79 -9.05
N THR A 382 -7.43 15.95 -9.50
CA THR A 382 -8.04 17.25 -9.12
C THR A 382 -9.47 17.36 -9.66
N LYS A 383 -9.74 16.89 -10.89
CA LYS A 383 -11.09 16.88 -11.47
C LYS A 383 -12.02 16.00 -10.64
N VAL A 384 -11.62 14.77 -10.31
CA VAL A 384 -12.44 13.82 -9.56
C VAL A 384 -12.75 14.31 -8.15
N PHE A 385 -11.73 14.70 -7.38
CA PHE A 385 -11.89 15.03 -5.97
C PHE A 385 -12.34 16.48 -5.69
N CYS A 386 -11.96 17.43 -6.53
CA CYS A 386 -12.13 18.86 -6.22
C CYS A 386 -13.05 19.61 -7.19
N LYS A 387 -13.32 19.07 -8.38
CA LYS A 387 -14.11 19.77 -9.42
C LYS A 387 -15.28 18.94 -9.97
N SER A 388 -15.64 17.84 -9.31
CA SER A 388 -16.74 16.99 -9.73
C SER A 388 -18.09 17.69 -9.50
N ASN A 389 -19.00 17.56 -10.47
CA ASN A 389 -20.39 18.00 -10.36
C ASN A 389 -21.31 16.80 -10.64
N PRO A 390 -22.13 16.35 -9.66
CA PRO A 390 -22.19 16.83 -8.28
C PRO A 390 -20.89 16.55 -7.50
N ASP A 391 -20.65 17.32 -6.44
CA ASP A 391 -19.50 17.13 -5.53
C ASP A 391 -19.73 15.91 -4.64
N VAL A 392 -19.27 14.76 -5.13
CA VAL A 392 -19.48 13.48 -4.46
C VAL A 392 -18.62 13.37 -3.22
N LEU A 393 -17.36 13.83 -3.24
CA LEU A 393 -16.44 13.71 -2.11
C LEU A 393 -16.96 14.43 -0.88
N THR A 394 -17.39 15.69 -1.02
CA THR A 394 -17.93 16.46 0.11
C THR A 394 -19.19 15.82 0.68
N SER A 395 -20.07 15.31 -0.20
CA SER A 395 -21.28 14.61 0.24
C SER A 395 -20.97 13.30 0.98
N ALA A 396 -20.00 12.52 0.47
CA ALA A 396 -19.57 11.26 1.07
C ALA A 396 -18.96 11.47 2.46
N VAL A 397 -18.07 12.46 2.62
CA VAL A 397 -17.48 12.78 3.93
C VAL A 397 -18.54 13.24 4.93
N ARG A 398 -19.51 14.05 4.49
CA ARG A 398 -20.62 14.49 5.36
C ARG A 398 -21.46 13.31 5.83
N GLU A 399 -21.84 12.43 4.91
CA GLU A 399 -22.63 11.23 5.21
C GLU A 399 -21.86 10.26 6.12
N ALA A 400 -20.56 10.08 5.89
CA ALA A 400 -19.69 9.28 6.74
C ALA A 400 -19.62 9.83 8.18
N VAL A 401 -19.45 11.14 8.35
CA VAL A 401 -19.45 11.78 9.68
C VAL A 401 -20.82 11.61 10.36
N SER A 402 -21.91 11.73 9.61
CA SER A 402 -23.26 11.51 10.13
C SER A 402 -23.50 10.06 10.55
N ALA A 403 -23.06 9.07 9.77
CA ALA A 403 -23.17 7.66 10.11
C ALA A 403 -22.31 7.28 11.33
N MET A 404 -21.12 7.91 11.45
CA MET A 404 -20.20 7.71 12.56
C MET A 404 -20.53 8.55 13.81
N ASP A 405 -21.53 9.43 13.78
CA ASP A 405 -21.87 10.35 14.89
C ASP A 405 -21.95 9.65 16.26
N PRO A 406 -22.61 8.48 16.41
CA PRO A 406 -22.67 7.75 17.69
C PRO A 406 -21.28 7.34 18.20
N VAL A 407 -20.40 6.89 17.31
CA VAL A 407 -19.02 6.49 17.64
C VAL A 407 -18.18 7.71 17.97
N ILE A 408 -18.28 8.79 17.18
CA ILE A 408 -17.56 10.04 17.43
C ILE A 408 -17.95 10.63 18.79
N ARG A 409 -19.24 10.62 19.14
CA ARG A 409 -19.73 11.06 20.45
C ARG A 409 -19.17 10.21 21.59
N ALA A 410 -19.20 8.89 21.44
CA ALA A 410 -18.68 7.97 22.45
C ALA A 410 -17.18 8.19 22.70
N ILE A 411 -16.39 8.37 21.63
CA ILE A 411 -14.96 8.67 21.74
C ILE A 411 -14.74 10.06 22.37
N HIS A 412 -15.46 11.09 21.92
CA HIS A 412 -15.34 12.46 22.47
C HIS A 412 -15.61 12.52 23.96
N ASN A 413 -16.56 11.74 24.46
CA ASN A 413 -16.85 11.65 25.89
C ASN A 413 -15.82 10.80 26.67
N ALA A 414 -15.05 9.95 25.99
CA ALA A 414 -14.13 8.99 26.61
C ALA A 414 -12.68 9.49 26.69
N VAL A 415 -12.24 10.31 25.73
CA VAL A 415 -10.83 10.71 25.58
C VAL A 415 -10.69 12.22 25.36
N ASP A 416 -9.50 12.74 25.68
CA ASP A 416 -9.11 14.07 25.21
C ASP A 416 -8.75 14.01 23.71
N LEU A 417 -9.72 14.34 22.86
CA LEU A 417 -9.52 14.39 21.39
C LEU A 417 -8.44 15.41 20.98
N SER A 418 -8.32 16.53 21.70
CA SER A 418 -7.32 17.57 21.42
C SER A 418 -5.91 17.06 21.71
N GLY A 419 -5.74 16.37 22.83
CA GLY A 419 -4.53 15.65 23.19
C GLY A 419 -4.21 14.53 22.20
N THR A 420 -5.20 13.73 21.81
CA THR A 420 -5.03 12.65 20.83
C THR A 420 -4.55 13.15 19.47
N VAL A 421 -5.10 14.27 18.98
CA VAL A 421 -4.61 14.92 17.74
C VAL A 421 -3.20 15.49 17.92
N THR A 422 -2.83 15.92 19.13
CA THR A 422 -1.45 16.36 19.42
C THR A 422 -0.46 15.20 19.36
N ASP A 423 -0.83 14.03 19.90
CA ASP A 423 -0.04 12.81 19.82
C ASP A 423 0.13 12.36 18.36
N ALA A 424 -0.95 12.39 17.57
CA ALA A 424 -0.92 12.06 16.14
C ALA A 424 -0.04 13.03 15.34
N GLU A 425 -0.15 14.34 15.58
CA GLU A 425 0.69 15.37 14.96
C GLU A 425 2.19 15.13 15.27
N ALA A 426 2.51 14.78 16.52
CA ALA A 426 3.87 14.48 16.95
C ALA A 426 4.41 13.21 16.28
N PHE A 427 3.60 12.16 16.18
CA PHE A 427 3.95 10.93 15.48
C PHE A 427 4.25 11.18 14.00
N ILE A 428 3.35 11.85 13.27
CA ILE A 428 3.55 12.15 11.84
C ILE A 428 4.80 13.02 11.64
N THR A 429 5.01 13.99 12.52
CA THR A 429 6.20 14.85 12.49
C THR A 429 7.49 14.03 12.63
N ASP A 430 7.53 13.08 13.55
CA ASP A 430 8.72 12.24 13.76
C ASP A 430 8.85 11.15 12.70
N LEU A 431 7.76 10.63 12.14
CA LEU A 431 7.76 9.74 10.99
C LEU A 431 8.42 10.40 9.77
N ILE A 432 8.01 11.63 9.44
CA ILE A 432 8.61 12.41 8.35
C ILE A 432 10.11 12.60 8.59
N LYS A 433 10.53 12.90 9.83
CA LYS A 433 11.96 13.06 10.17
C LYS A 433 12.73 11.75 10.06
N ALA A 434 12.20 10.65 10.57
CA ALA A 434 12.82 9.33 10.52
C ALA A 434 12.96 8.82 9.07
N SER A 435 12.06 9.25 8.19
CA SER A 435 12.08 8.87 6.76
C SER A 435 13.05 9.67 5.90
N LYS A 436 13.66 10.74 6.44
CA LYS A 436 14.59 11.61 5.73
C LYS A 436 16.05 11.19 5.94
N PRO A 437 16.94 11.43 4.96
CA PRO A 437 18.38 11.19 5.12
C PRO A 437 18.98 11.88 6.35
N LYS A 438 19.87 11.19 7.10
CA LYS A 438 20.56 11.77 8.26
C LYS A 438 21.74 12.66 7.83
N LYS A 439 21.99 13.73 8.59
CA LYS A 439 23.16 14.61 8.47
C LYS A 439 24.41 13.94 9.05
N LYS A 440 25.58 14.14 8.42
CA LYS A 440 26.88 13.89 9.08
C LYS A 440 27.01 14.82 10.29
N THR A 441 27.24 14.28 11.47
CA THR A 441 27.72 15.05 12.62
C THR A 441 29.18 15.46 12.39
N GLY A 442 29.40 16.53 11.62
CA GLY A 442 30.68 17.20 11.46
C GLY A 442 30.52 18.69 11.71
N ASN A 443 31.15 19.20 12.78
CA ASN A 443 31.24 20.58 13.26
C ASN A 443 29.96 21.44 13.19
N LYS A 444 29.33 21.62 14.37
CA LYS A 444 28.34 22.68 14.61
C LYS A 444 28.98 24.06 14.42
N SER A 445 28.89 24.64 13.23
CA SER A 445 28.69 26.09 13.14
C SER A 445 27.22 26.37 13.50
N ARG A 446 27.03 27.16 14.56
CA ARG A 446 25.74 27.76 14.91
C ARG A 446 25.29 28.62 13.74
N GLU A 447 24.47 28.09 12.84
CA GLU A 447 23.60 28.94 12.03
C GLU A 447 22.39 29.35 12.89
N PRO A 448 22.03 30.65 12.93
CA PRO A 448 20.81 31.09 13.58
C PRO A 448 19.62 30.41 12.91
N SER A 449 18.63 30.04 13.71
CA SER A 449 17.33 29.56 13.25
C SER A 449 16.81 30.42 12.10
N GLN A 450 16.95 29.93 10.86
CA GLN A 450 16.32 30.57 9.71
C GLN A 450 14.82 30.62 9.97
N SER A 451 14.30 31.84 9.87
CA SER A 451 12.90 32.18 9.91
C SER A 451 12.08 31.21 9.08
N ARG A 452 10.96 30.73 9.64
CA ARG A 452 9.90 30.09 8.87
C ARG A 452 9.60 31.00 7.66
N SER A 453 9.76 30.48 6.45
CA SER A 453 9.33 31.20 5.26
C SER A 453 7.85 31.55 5.41
N SER A 454 7.52 32.82 5.26
CA SER A 454 6.14 33.34 5.33
C SER A 454 5.26 32.90 4.14
N SER A 455 5.82 32.12 3.21
CA SER A 455 5.11 31.52 2.08
C SER A 455 5.14 29.98 2.16
N PRO A 456 4.05 29.29 1.79
CA PRO A 456 4.02 27.83 1.74
C PRO A 456 4.66 27.37 0.44
N ALA A 457 6.00 27.41 0.39
CA ALA A 457 6.75 26.74 -0.65
C ALA A 457 6.66 25.21 -0.46
N PRO A 458 6.64 24.42 -1.55
CA PRO A 458 6.63 22.97 -1.45
C PRO A 458 7.87 22.46 -0.68
N ALA A 459 7.68 21.40 0.11
CA ALA A 459 8.77 20.79 0.86
C ALA A 459 9.88 20.28 -0.07
N SER A 460 11.14 20.54 0.30
CA SER A 460 12.32 20.01 -0.40
C SER A 460 12.95 18.90 0.44
N VAL A 461 12.79 17.65 0.00
CA VAL A 461 13.37 16.48 0.68
C VAL A 461 14.89 16.37 0.46
N LEU A 462 15.43 17.07 -0.55
CA LEU A 462 16.78 16.82 -1.09
C LEU A 462 17.76 18.00 -1.04
N ASP A 463 17.48 19.10 -0.31
CA ASP A 463 18.46 20.21 -0.18
C ASP A 463 19.55 19.95 0.87
N GLN A 464 19.71 18.69 1.33
CA GLN A 464 20.62 18.34 2.41
C GLN A 464 21.61 17.26 2.00
N GLU A 465 22.89 17.43 2.35
CA GLU A 465 23.94 16.45 2.09
C GLU A 465 23.71 15.17 2.91
N ALA A 466 23.09 14.17 2.28
CA ALA A 466 22.83 12.86 2.86
C ALA A 466 24.13 12.09 3.09
N SER A 467 24.31 11.52 4.29
CA SER A 467 25.41 10.59 4.57
C SER A 467 24.97 9.19 4.98
N GLU A 468 23.77 9.02 5.54
CA GLU A 468 23.28 7.72 6.01
C GLU A 468 21.80 7.54 5.65
N VAL A 469 21.48 6.34 5.13
CA VAL A 469 20.13 5.86 4.81
C VAL A 469 19.40 5.52 6.11
N PRO A 470 18.13 5.92 6.31
CA PRO A 470 17.34 5.47 7.46
C PRO A 470 17.28 3.94 7.54
N THR A 471 17.28 3.43 8.76
CA THR A 471 17.33 1.98 9.07
C THR A 471 16.00 1.50 9.64
N VAL A 472 15.75 0.19 9.65
CA VAL A 472 14.55 -0.38 10.28
C VAL A 472 14.52 -0.02 11.77
N GLU A 473 15.68 -0.01 12.45
CA GLU A 473 15.78 0.34 13.86
C GLU A 473 15.34 1.79 14.16
N ASP A 474 15.51 2.72 13.22
CA ASP A 474 14.99 4.10 13.36
C ASP A 474 13.45 4.10 13.47
N TYR A 475 12.79 3.22 12.71
CA TYR A 475 11.33 3.05 12.76
C TYR A 475 10.90 2.26 14.00
N VAL A 476 11.69 1.28 14.45
CA VAL A 476 11.45 0.59 15.74
C VAL A 476 11.46 1.59 16.88
N GLN A 477 12.46 2.48 16.93
CA GLN A 477 12.54 3.55 17.94
C GLN A 477 11.36 4.54 17.83
N LEU A 478 10.98 4.92 16.61
CA LEU A 478 9.81 5.76 16.36
C LEU A 478 8.53 5.13 16.94
N LEU A 479 8.26 3.86 16.63
CA LEU A 479 7.07 3.16 17.11
C LEU A 479 7.09 2.98 18.62
N ARG A 480 8.22 2.58 19.21
CA ARG A 480 8.37 2.46 20.67
C ARG A 480 8.12 3.79 21.38
N LYS A 481 8.60 4.90 20.82
CA LYS A 481 8.39 6.24 21.37
C LYS A 481 6.91 6.62 21.45
N HIS A 482 6.12 6.25 20.44
CA HIS A 482 4.72 6.67 20.30
C HIS A 482 3.69 5.60 20.73
N ALA A 483 4.11 4.35 20.95
CA ALA A 483 3.25 3.26 21.43
C ALA A 483 2.50 3.62 22.73
N PRO A 484 3.08 4.29 23.74
CA PRO A 484 2.35 4.69 24.94
C PRO A 484 1.11 5.56 24.66
N SER A 485 1.15 6.42 23.63
CA SER A 485 -0.01 7.25 23.27
C SER A 485 -1.16 6.40 22.73
N MET A 486 -0.86 5.35 21.96
CA MET A 486 -1.86 4.39 21.47
C MET A 486 -2.47 3.58 22.63
N HIS A 487 -1.65 3.03 23.53
CA HIS A 487 -2.13 2.26 24.69
C HIS A 487 -2.97 3.11 25.64
N LYS A 488 -2.56 4.37 25.86
CA LYS A 488 -3.36 5.35 26.60
C LYS A 488 -4.73 5.57 25.97
N PHE A 489 -4.78 5.78 24.65
CA PHE A 489 -6.04 5.97 23.93
C PHE A 489 -6.96 4.74 24.06
N LEU A 490 -6.43 3.54 23.80
CA LEU A 490 -7.18 2.28 23.91
C LEU A 490 -7.72 2.07 25.32
N HIS A 491 -6.90 2.32 26.36
CA HIS A 491 -7.33 2.27 27.75
C HIS A 491 -8.47 3.24 28.05
N GLN A 492 -8.33 4.51 27.66
CA GLN A 492 -9.34 5.53 27.92
C GLN A 492 -10.67 5.21 27.23
N VAL A 493 -10.66 4.78 25.96
CA VAL A 493 -11.87 4.35 25.25
C VAL A 493 -12.50 3.14 25.95
N THR A 494 -11.71 2.11 26.26
CA THR A 494 -12.21 0.86 26.87
C THR A 494 -12.79 1.09 28.27
N LYS A 495 -12.17 1.98 29.05
CA LYS A 495 -12.58 2.29 30.41
C LYS A 495 -13.77 3.25 30.47
N ASN A 496 -13.75 4.31 29.66
CA ASN A 496 -14.69 5.44 29.78
C ASN A 496 -15.90 5.32 28.84
N ALA A 497 -15.83 4.51 27.77
CA ALA A 497 -16.95 4.22 26.88
C ALA A 497 -17.24 2.71 26.81
N PRO A 498 -17.77 2.08 27.89
CA PRO A 498 -17.95 0.63 27.97
C PRO A 498 -18.89 0.07 26.88
N GLY A 499 -19.91 0.83 26.45
CA GLY A 499 -20.77 0.43 25.34
C GLY A 499 -19.99 0.29 24.03
N LEU A 500 -19.24 1.32 23.65
CA LEU A 500 -18.38 1.28 22.46
C LEU A 500 -17.32 0.20 22.57
N ALA A 501 -16.72 0.04 23.76
CA ALA A 501 -15.73 -0.99 24.02
C ALA A 501 -16.31 -2.41 23.80
N ASN A 502 -17.55 -2.64 24.25
CA ASN A 502 -18.25 -3.91 24.04
C ASN A 502 -18.59 -4.14 22.56
N ASP A 503 -19.00 -3.10 21.83
CA ASP A 503 -19.25 -3.21 20.39
C ASP A 503 -17.97 -3.67 19.64
N TYR A 504 -16.81 -3.10 19.99
CA TYR A 504 -15.54 -3.51 19.41
C TYR A 504 -15.06 -4.89 19.90
N LEU A 505 -15.37 -5.29 21.13
CA LEU A 505 -15.11 -6.65 21.60
C LEU A 505 -15.92 -7.69 20.82
N ALA A 506 -17.22 -7.42 20.60
CA ALA A 506 -18.09 -8.29 19.80
C ALA A 506 -17.61 -8.38 18.34
N TYR A 507 -17.22 -7.24 17.76
CA TYR A 507 -16.60 -7.18 16.45
C TYR A 507 -15.29 -7.98 16.37
N ALA A 508 -14.39 -7.83 17.35
CA ALA A 508 -13.15 -8.61 17.40
C ALA A 508 -13.42 -10.12 17.49
N ARG A 509 -14.37 -10.55 18.33
CA ARG A 509 -14.80 -11.96 18.42
C ARG A 509 -15.27 -12.49 17.06
N ARG A 510 -16.09 -11.70 16.35
CA ARG A 510 -16.55 -12.05 15.00
C ARG A 510 -15.36 -12.20 14.05
N ILE A 511 -14.45 -11.23 14.01
CA ILE A 511 -13.25 -11.30 13.16
C ILE A 511 -12.45 -12.57 13.42
N PHE A 512 -12.10 -12.84 14.68
CA PHE A 512 -11.26 -14.00 15.00
C PHE A 512 -11.99 -15.33 14.72
N SER A 513 -13.31 -15.36 14.75
CA SER A 513 -14.09 -16.55 14.37
C SER A 513 -13.97 -16.90 12.88
N GLU A 514 -13.73 -15.93 12.00
CA GLU A 514 -13.53 -16.16 10.56
C GLU A 514 -12.21 -16.88 10.24
N PHE A 515 -11.31 -17.00 11.22
CA PHE A 515 -10.03 -17.72 11.07
C PHE A 515 -10.09 -19.13 11.67
N ARG A 516 -11.24 -19.64 12.06
CA ARG A 516 -11.37 -21.01 12.57
C ARG A 516 -11.42 -22.01 11.42
N VAL A 517 -10.81 -23.18 11.63
CA VAL A 517 -11.02 -24.34 10.76
C VAL A 517 -12.27 -25.11 11.17
N ASP A 518 -12.88 -25.81 10.21
CA ASP A 518 -13.97 -26.75 10.47
C ASP A 518 -13.45 -28.10 11.02
N ASP A 519 -14.37 -28.94 11.52
CA ASP A 519 -14.03 -30.23 12.11
C ASP A 519 -13.33 -31.17 11.11
N ARG A 520 -13.67 -31.09 9.82
CA ARG A 520 -13.06 -31.92 8.77
C ARG A 520 -11.61 -31.51 8.53
N ALA A 521 -11.33 -30.22 8.45
CA ALA A 521 -9.99 -29.67 8.29
C ALA A 521 -9.12 -29.97 9.52
N LYS A 522 -9.71 -29.89 10.72
CA LYS A 522 -9.04 -30.31 11.96
C LYS A 522 -8.67 -31.79 11.95
N GLU A 523 -9.58 -32.69 11.59
CA GLU A 523 -9.28 -34.12 11.49
C GLU A 523 -8.20 -34.41 10.44
N ALA A 524 -8.22 -33.72 9.30
CA ALA A 524 -7.21 -33.86 8.27
C ALA A 524 -5.83 -33.36 8.77
N GLU A 525 -5.79 -32.26 9.52
CA GLU A 525 -4.56 -31.77 10.17
C GLU A 525 -3.99 -32.81 11.15
N GLU A 526 -4.83 -33.40 12.01
CA GLU A 526 -4.43 -34.43 12.99
C GLU A 526 -3.88 -35.70 12.33
N LYS A 527 -4.38 -36.05 11.13
CA LYS A 527 -3.89 -37.17 10.31
C LYS A 527 -2.63 -36.83 9.50
N GLY A 528 -2.20 -35.56 9.49
CA GLY A 528 -1.11 -35.09 8.64
C GLY A 528 -1.47 -35.01 7.15
N GLU A 529 -2.75 -34.98 6.83
CA GLU A 529 -3.31 -34.90 5.47
C GLU A 529 -3.77 -33.47 5.11
N GLY A 530 -3.76 -32.55 6.08
CA GLY A 530 -4.07 -31.14 5.87
C GLY A 530 -2.95 -30.37 5.17
N GLY A 531 -3.29 -29.30 4.44
CA GLY A 531 -2.30 -28.41 3.82
C GLY A 531 -2.79 -26.99 3.54
N ALA A 532 -4.09 -26.79 3.43
CA ALA A 532 -4.73 -25.50 3.23
C ALA A 532 -5.98 -25.33 4.13
N GLY A 533 -5.97 -26.00 5.29
CA GLY A 533 -7.11 -26.07 6.23
C GLY A 533 -8.43 -26.34 5.51
N ASN A 534 -9.43 -25.46 5.64
CA ASN A 534 -10.77 -25.66 5.04
C ASN A 534 -10.72 -25.77 3.50
N MET A 535 -9.68 -25.25 2.85
CA MET A 535 -9.50 -25.32 1.39
C MET A 535 -8.80 -26.59 0.90
N THR A 536 -8.33 -27.47 1.79
CA THR A 536 -7.61 -28.70 1.40
C THR A 536 -8.44 -29.56 0.44
N ALA A 537 -9.68 -29.88 0.80
CA ALA A 537 -10.55 -30.73 -0.02
C ALA A 537 -10.99 -30.07 -1.35
N PRO A 538 -11.43 -28.79 -1.38
CA PRO A 538 -11.68 -28.09 -2.64
C PRO A 538 -10.48 -28.09 -3.60
N LEU A 539 -9.27 -27.86 -3.08
CA LEU A 539 -8.06 -27.84 -3.90
C LEU A 539 -7.70 -29.22 -4.47
N HIS A 540 -7.85 -30.27 -3.68
CA HIS A 540 -7.66 -31.64 -4.16
C HIS A 540 -8.65 -31.98 -5.26
N SER A 541 -9.92 -31.63 -5.07
CA SER A 541 -10.96 -31.84 -6.11
C SER A 541 -10.67 -31.08 -7.40
N LEU A 542 -10.19 -29.83 -7.32
CA LEU A 542 -9.78 -29.07 -8.49
C LEU A 542 -8.58 -29.70 -9.19
N PHE A 543 -7.56 -30.08 -8.43
CA PHE A 543 -6.35 -30.68 -8.98
C PHE A 543 -6.62 -32.02 -9.67
N GLU A 544 -7.47 -32.86 -9.08
CA GLU A 544 -7.87 -34.15 -9.64
C GLU A 544 -8.64 -34.05 -10.96
N SER A 545 -9.29 -32.90 -11.22
CA SER A 545 -10.00 -32.64 -12.48
C SER A 545 -9.07 -32.44 -13.69
N LEU A 546 -7.78 -32.19 -13.45
CA LEU A 546 -6.79 -31.98 -14.51
C LEU A 546 -6.34 -33.30 -15.14
N SER A 547 -5.80 -33.22 -16.37
CA SER A 547 -5.17 -34.38 -17.01
C SER A 547 -3.93 -34.83 -16.23
N LYS A 548 -3.56 -36.12 -16.35
CA LYS A 548 -2.42 -36.68 -15.62
C LYS A 548 -1.10 -35.98 -15.97
N GLU A 549 -0.94 -35.58 -17.22
CA GLU A 549 0.23 -34.84 -17.70
C GLU A 549 0.36 -33.50 -16.98
N LYS A 550 -0.75 -32.74 -16.89
CA LYS A 550 -0.79 -31.47 -16.16
C LYS A 550 -0.58 -31.66 -14.66
N GLN A 551 -1.14 -32.72 -14.06
CA GLN A 551 -0.92 -33.01 -12.64
C GLN A 551 0.57 -33.22 -12.33
N GLU A 552 1.28 -34.00 -13.15
CA GLU A 552 2.72 -34.25 -12.96
C GLU A 552 3.59 -33.02 -13.24
N GLU A 553 3.19 -32.18 -14.21
CA GLU A 553 3.83 -30.88 -14.45
C GLU A 553 3.68 -29.95 -13.24
N LEU A 554 2.44 -29.73 -12.77
CA LEU A 554 2.15 -28.85 -11.65
C LEU A 554 2.81 -29.33 -10.36
N LYS A 555 2.86 -30.63 -10.07
CA LYS A 555 3.55 -31.16 -8.88
C LYS A 555 5.02 -30.73 -8.82
N LYS A 556 5.73 -30.74 -9.95
CA LYS A 556 7.14 -30.30 -10.01
C LYS A 556 7.29 -28.83 -9.68
N LEU A 557 6.41 -27.98 -10.22
CA LEU A 557 6.40 -26.55 -9.94
C LEU A 557 6.02 -26.28 -8.47
N LEU A 558 5.05 -27.03 -7.92
CA LEU A 558 4.64 -26.93 -6.51
C LEU A 558 5.77 -27.32 -5.55
N ASP A 559 6.54 -28.37 -5.86
CA ASP A 559 7.72 -28.77 -5.06
C ASP A 559 8.86 -27.74 -5.13
N GLN A 560 9.00 -27.03 -6.25
CA GLN A 560 9.93 -25.91 -6.37
C GLN A 560 9.46 -24.73 -5.52
N HIS A 561 8.18 -24.38 -5.62
CA HIS A 561 7.59 -23.30 -4.85
C HIS A 561 7.66 -23.55 -3.34
N GLU A 562 7.46 -24.80 -2.92
CA GLU A 562 7.54 -25.16 -1.50
C GLU A 562 8.97 -25.01 -0.94
N LYS A 563 10.01 -25.30 -1.73
CA LYS A 563 11.40 -24.97 -1.37
C LYS A 563 11.62 -23.47 -1.28
N HIS A 564 11.02 -22.70 -2.19
CA HIS A 564 11.07 -21.24 -2.17
C HIS A 564 10.44 -20.69 -0.88
N LEU A 565 9.24 -21.13 -0.52
CA LEU A 565 8.54 -20.75 0.72
C LEU A 565 9.37 -21.04 1.97
N ARG A 566 10.03 -22.22 2.03
CA ARG A 566 10.95 -22.55 3.13
C ARG A 566 12.12 -21.57 3.19
N SER A 567 12.74 -21.25 2.06
CA SER A 567 13.83 -20.25 2.00
C SER A 567 13.38 -18.85 2.45
N LEU A 568 12.17 -18.42 2.09
CA LEU A 568 11.60 -17.13 2.52
C LEU A 568 11.39 -17.09 4.03
N LYS A 569 10.87 -18.19 4.60
CA LYS A 569 10.68 -18.31 6.04
C LYS A 569 12.00 -18.21 6.81
N ASP A 570 13.03 -18.92 6.36
CA ASP A 570 14.36 -18.90 6.99
C ASP A 570 15.04 -17.52 6.88
N THR A 571 14.85 -16.86 5.75
CA THR A 571 15.33 -15.49 5.53
C THR A 571 14.60 -14.49 6.43
N SER A 572 13.28 -14.62 6.55
CA SER A 572 12.47 -13.81 7.48
C SER A 572 12.95 -13.96 8.92
N GLN A 573 13.19 -15.20 9.38
CA GLN A 573 13.71 -15.47 10.73
C GLN A 573 15.07 -14.78 10.96
N THR A 574 15.97 -14.91 9.98
CA THR A 574 17.32 -14.35 10.08
C THR A 574 17.28 -12.82 10.14
N ARG A 575 16.41 -12.18 9.36
CA ARG A 575 16.20 -10.72 9.39
C ARG A 575 15.63 -10.26 10.73
N LEU A 576 14.65 -10.98 11.29
CA LEU A 576 14.13 -10.69 12.64
C LEU A 576 15.25 -10.76 13.69
N ASN A 577 16.06 -11.82 13.64
CA ASN A 577 17.20 -11.99 14.55
C ASN A 577 18.19 -10.82 14.44
N SER A 578 18.47 -10.36 13.22
CA SER A 578 19.38 -9.23 12.98
C SER A 578 18.84 -7.93 13.60
N ILE A 579 17.57 -7.58 13.34
CA ILE A 579 16.97 -6.33 13.85
C ILE A 579 16.97 -6.30 15.38
N MET A 580 16.59 -7.41 16.01
CA MET A 580 16.53 -7.51 17.47
C MET A 580 17.93 -7.46 18.09
N SER A 581 18.92 -8.11 17.48
CA SER A 581 20.31 -8.07 17.94
C SER A 581 20.89 -6.65 17.84
N SER A 582 20.66 -5.97 16.71
CA SER A 582 21.11 -4.60 16.47
C SER A 582 20.44 -3.58 17.41
N SER A 583 19.17 -3.78 17.75
CA SER A 583 18.43 -2.94 18.70
C SER A 583 18.95 -3.04 20.13
N ASN A 584 19.53 -4.19 20.51
CA ASN A 584 20.03 -4.45 21.87
C ASN A 584 21.51 -4.03 22.05
N SER A 585 22.30 -3.98 20.97
CA SER A 585 23.71 -3.58 21.00
C SER A 585 23.89 -2.06 21.12
N THR A 586 23.81 -1.52 22.34
CA THR A 586 24.05 -0.10 22.66
C THR A 586 25.51 0.21 23.07
N SER A 587 26.44 -0.76 23.05
CA SER A 587 27.74 -0.61 23.74
C SER A 587 29.01 -1.06 23.02
N SER A 588 29.09 -1.12 21.68
CA SER A 588 30.37 -1.46 21.01
C SER A 588 30.85 -0.38 20.05
N SER A 589 32.14 -0.04 20.16
CA SER A 589 32.91 0.98 19.45
C SER A 589 33.09 0.78 17.92
N LYS A 590 32.20 0.00 17.29
CA LYS A 590 32.02 -0.05 15.83
C LYS A 590 30.55 0.16 15.56
N ILE A 591 30.20 1.26 14.90
CA ILE A 591 28.83 1.58 14.48
C ILE A 591 28.28 0.37 13.70
N PRO A 592 27.31 -0.39 14.22
CA PRO A 592 26.64 -1.40 13.42
C PRO A 592 25.92 -0.63 12.30
N LYS A 593 26.17 -0.96 11.04
CA LYS A 593 25.29 -0.49 9.96
C LYS A 593 23.91 -1.08 10.28
N GLY A 594 22.95 -0.23 10.65
CA GLY A 594 21.60 -0.69 10.94
C GLY A 594 20.98 -1.40 9.74
N THR A 595 19.92 -2.16 9.96
CA THR A 595 19.35 -3.03 8.94
C THR A 595 18.51 -2.24 7.95
N THR A 596 18.54 -2.67 6.69
CA THR A 596 17.75 -2.10 5.59
C THR A 596 16.62 -3.02 5.12
N HIS A 597 16.43 -4.15 5.80
CA HIS A 597 15.49 -5.20 5.42
C HIS A 597 14.71 -5.70 6.63
N GLY A 598 13.41 -5.88 6.45
CA GLY A 598 12.50 -6.38 7.47
C GLY A 598 12.26 -7.89 7.45
N PRO A 599 11.70 -8.45 8.53
CA PRO A 599 11.16 -9.80 8.53
C PRO A 599 9.79 -9.84 7.84
N GLY A 600 9.30 -11.05 7.59
CA GLY A 600 8.00 -11.33 6.99
C GLY A 600 8.09 -11.67 5.50
N MET A 601 7.39 -12.73 5.09
CA MET A 601 7.33 -13.12 3.67
C MET A 601 6.56 -12.09 2.82
N TYR A 602 5.67 -11.29 3.44
CA TYR A 602 4.90 -10.23 2.76
C TYR A 602 5.82 -9.22 2.03
N LEU A 603 7.01 -8.91 2.57
CA LEU A 603 7.96 -8.03 1.90
C LEU A 603 8.54 -8.68 0.64
N SER A 604 8.85 -9.98 0.67
CA SER A 604 9.31 -10.69 -0.53
C SER A 604 8.19 -10.76 -1.57
N ARG A 605 6.95 -11.08 -1.16
CA ARG A 605 5.77 -11.08 -2.02
C ARG A 605 5.51 -9.72 -2.67
N TRP A 606 5.62 -8.65 -1.88
CA TRP A 606 5.51 -7.30 -2.41
C TRP A 606 6.60 -7.00 -3.45
N ASN A 607 7.87 -7.30 -3.14
CA ASN A 607 8.96 -7.10 -4.09
C ASN A 607 8.78 -7.95 -5.36
N ALA A 608 8.34 -9.20 -5.27
CA ALA A 608 8.08 -10.06 -6.43
C ALA A 608 7.06 -9.42 -7.39
N LEU A 609 5.93 -8.92 -6.87
CA LEU A 609 4.92 -8.21 -7.67
C LEU A 609 5.41 -6.89 -8.27
N LEU A 610 6.31 -6.19 -7.57
CA LEU A 610 6.95 -4.98 -8.10
C LEU A 610 7.94 -5.34 -9.20
N ASP A 611 8.79 -6.33 -8.95
CA ASP A 611 9.91 -6.73 -9.79
C ASP A 611 9.44 -7.42 -11.07
N SER A 612 8.33 -8.15 -11.06
CA SER A 612 7.74 -8.81 -12.24
C SER A 612 7.00 -7.86 -13.17
N THR A 613 6.73 -6.63 -12.73
CA THR A 613 5.98 -5.62 -13.51
C THR A 613 6.62 -5.38 -14.86
N LEU A 614 5.84 -5.49 -15.94
CA LEU A 614 6.31 -5.17 -17.28
C LEU A 614 6.54 -3.67 -17.44
N ILE A 615 7.64 -3.33 -18.12
CA ILE A 615 8.09 -1.98 -18.39
C ILE A 615 8.47 -1.87 -19.86
N THR A 616 8.05 -0.80 -20.54
CA THR A 616 8.42 -0.53 -21.93
C THR A 616 9.94 -0.65 -22.18
N PRO A 617 10.37 -1.15 -23.36
CA PRO A 617 11.77 -1.14 -23.78
C PRO A 617 12.47 0.22 -23.57
N ALA A 618 13.76 0.18 -23.24
CA ALA A 618 14.57 1.40 -23.00
C ALA A 618 15.02 2.09 -24.29
N THR A 619 15.14 1.33 -25.39
CA THR A 619 15.50 1.77 -26.73
C THR A 619 14.31 1.61 -27.67
N ILE A 620 14.37 2.17 -28.89
CA ILE A 620 13.30 2.07 -29.89
C ILE A 620 12.87 0.60 -30.08
N HIS A 621 13.84 -0.27 -30.34
CA HIS A 621 13.69 -1.74 -30.34
C HIS A 621 14.47 -2.33 -29.18
N GLY A 622 13.89 -3.29 -28.47
CA GLY A 622 14.57 -3.98 -27.39
C GLY A 622 13.65 -4.86 -26.57
N PRO A 623 14.19 -5.70 -25.68
CA PRO A 623 13.36 -6.54 -24.82
C PRO A 623 12.48 -5.69 -23.91
N ILE A 624 11.29 -6.21 -23.63
CA ILE A 624 10.44 -5.69 -22.56
C ILE A 624 11.22 -5.80 -21.25
N ARG A 625 11.23 -4.71 -20.49
CA ARG A 625 11.93 -4.62 -19.21
C ARG A 625 11.01 -5.06 -18.07
N LYS A 626 11.62 -5.31 -16.92
CA LYS A 626 10.95 -5.69 -15.67
C LYS A 626 11.16 -4.63 -14.59
N GLY A 627 10.32 -4.65 -13.55
CA GLY A 627 10.37 -3.70 -12.44
C GLY A 627 11.73 -3.66 -11.74
N TRP A 628 12.38 -4.82 -11.59
CA TRP A 628 13.70 -4.93 -10.96
C TRP A 628 14.80 -4.24 -11.77
N GLU A 629 14.62 -4.05 -13.09
CA GLU A 629 15.58 -3.39 -13.98
C GLU A 629 15.49 -1.86 -13.91
N VAL A 630 14.38 -1.32 -13.40
CA VAL A 630 14.09 0.13 -13.39
C VAL A 630 14.00 0.73 -11.99
N LYS A 631 14.41 -0.01 -10.96
CA LYS A 631 14.42 0.49 -9.59
C LYS A 631 15.37 1.68 -9.47
N GLY A 632 14.89 2.76 -8.86
CA GLY A 632 15.65 4.00 -8.71
C GLY A 632 15.72 4.86 -9.96
N GLU A 633 14.94 4.57 -11.00
CA GLU A 633 14.74 5.49 -12.12
C GLU A 633 13.97 6.75 -11.72
N LEU A 634 13.25 6.78 -10.59
CA LEU A 634 12.54 7.97 -10.09
C LEU A 634 13.23 8.57 -8.86
N ASP A 635 13.29 9.89 -8.80
CA ASP A 635 13.91 10.67 -7.74
C ASP A 635 12.88 10.93 -6.62
N GLY A 636 13.31 11.58 -5.53
CA GLY A 636 12.41 11.95 -4.42
C GLY A 636 11.30 12.95 -4.76
N LYS A 637 11.14 13.33 -6.03
CA LYS A 637 10.04 14.15 -6.57
C LYS A 637 9.20 13.38 -7.60
N GLY A 638 9.49 12.10 -7.83
CA GLY A 638 8.84 11.30 -8.88
C GLY A 638 9.27 11.68 -10.30
N LEU A 639 10.42 12.36 -10.45
CA LEU A 639 11.06 12.69 -11.74
C LEU A 639 12.14 11.66 -12.07
N LYS A 640 12.53 11.48 -13.34
CA LYS A 640 13.57 10.51 -13.64
C LYS A 640 14.96 10.91 -13.09
N THR A 641 15.62 10.03 -12.33
CA THR A 641 16.96 10.25 -11.73
C THR A 641 18.07 10.34 -12.78
N ASN A 642 17.99 9.49 -13.81
CA ASN A 642 18.87 9.54 -14.98
C ASN A 642 18.30 10.53 -16.01
N SER A 643 18.38 11.80 -15.65
CA SER A 643 18.01 12.96 -16.48
C SER A 643 18.69 12.91 -17.86
N ALA A 644 17.91 12.98 -18.94
CA ALA A 644 18.48 13.24 -20.28
C ALA A 644 18.99 14.69 -20.45
N VAL A 645 18.76 15.55 -19.45
CA VAL A 645 19.04 17.00 -19.50
C VAL A 645 20.31 17.40 -18.73
N ASP A 646 20.76 16.57 -17.76
CA ASP A 646 21.82 16.95 -16.80
C ASP A 646 22.92 15.87 -16.69
N LYS A 647 24.18 16.30 -16.49
CA LYS A 647 25.22 15.38 -15.97
C LYS A 647 24.81 14.97 -14.57
N VAL A 648 24.69 13.66 -14.30
CA VAL A 648 24.33 13.07 -12.99
C VAL A 648 24.98 13.85 -11.85
N SER A 649 24.18 14.69 -11.18
CA SER A 649 24.67 15.53 -10.10
C SER A 649 24.95 14.65 -8.87
N LYS A 650 25.76 15.13 -7.92
CA LYS A 650 25.99 14.42 -6.65
C LYS A 650 24.67 14.16 -5.89
N ARG A 651 23.67 15.03 -6.10
CA ARG A 651 22.31 14.93 -5.55
C ARG A 651 21.53 13.76 -6.16
N ASP A 652 21.64 13.55 -7.47
CA ASP A 652 20.99 12.44 -8.19
C ASP A 652 21.58 11.10 -7.77
N ARG A 653 22.90 11.04 -7.49
CA ARG A 653 23.55 9.83 -6.96
C ARG A 653 23.05 9.46 -5.57
N ASN A 654 22.75 10.44 -4.71
CA ASN A 654 22.22 10.17 -3.37
C ASN A 654 20.75 9.71 -3.43
N ALA A 655 19.94 10.28 -4.32
CA ALA A 655 18.57 9.81 -4.57
C ALA A 655 18.56 8.39 -5.16
N ALA A 656 19.45 8.12 -6.13
CA ALA A 656 19.67 6.78 -6.66
C ALA A 656 20.15 5.81 -5.56
N MET A 657 21.08 6.21 -4.68
CA MET A 657 21.54 5.38 -3.55
C MET A 657 20.43 5.08 -2.53
N MET A 658 19.47 6.00 -2.33
CA MET A 658 18.30 5.73 -1.48
C MET A 658 17.32 4.77 -2.14
N ALA A 659 17.00 4.99 -3.43
CA ALA A 659 16.02 4.19 -4.15
C ALA A 659 16.54 2.80 -4.53
N ASP A 660 17.85 2.63 -4.73
CA ASP A 660 18.49 1.33 -5.00
C ASP A 660 18.65 0.49 -3.71
N GLY A 661 18.40 1.09 -2.53
CA GLY A 661 18.85 0.56 -1.24
C GLY A 661 20.38 0.66 -1.15
N THR A 662 21.00 0.27 -0.04
CA THR A 662 22.48 0.21 0.03
C THR A 662 23.12 -0.76 -0.98
N GLY A 663 22.35 -1.36 -1.90
CA GLY A 663 22.81 -1.94 -3.14
C GLY A 663 23.82 -3.07 -2.93
N ASP A 664 23.55 -3.94 -1.95
CA ASP A 664 24.38 -5.12 -1.82
C ASP A 664 24.08 -6.08 -2.99
N LYS A 665 25.11 -6.76 -3.50
CA LYS A 665 24.99 -7.78 -4.54
C LYS A 665 23.99 -8.88 -4.16
N VAL A 666 23.80 -9.10 -2.86
CA VAL A 666 22.84 -10.05 -2.30
C VAL A 666 21.40 -9.66 -2.65
N GLU A 667 21.02 -8.40 -2.42
CA GLU A 667 19.64 -7.92 -2.64
C GLU A 667 19.23 -8.02 -4.11
N ARG A 668 20.12 -7.64 -5.03
CA ARG A 668 19.85 -7.78 -6.48
C ARG A 668 19.67 -9.24 -6.91
N LYS A 669 20.39 -10.17 -6.29
CA LYS A 669 20.23 -11.60 -6.56
C LYS A 669 18.90 -12.13 -6.01
N GLU A 670 18.53 -11.73 -4.79
CA GLU A 670 17.25 -12.09 -4.18
C GLU A 670 16.08 -11.59 -5.02
N ARG A 671 16.10 -10.32 -5.43
CA ARG A 671 15.05 -9.74 -6.30
C ARG A 671 14.94 -10.44 -7.65
N LYS A 672 16.08 -10.73 -8.29
CA LYS A 672 16.07 -11.49 -9.56
C LYS A 672 15.48 -12.89 -9.36
N ARG A 673 15.82 -13.58 -8.26
CA ARG A 673 15.27 -14.89 -7.93
C ARG A 673 13.75 -14.80 -7.70
N ASP A 674 13.30 -13.87 -6.87
CA ASP A 674 11.90 -13.71 -6.51
C ASP A 674 11.05 -13.27 -7.73
N GLY A 675 11.61 -12.45 -8.62
CA GLY A 675 10.97 -12.09 -9.90
C GLY A 675 10.88 -13.24 -10.91
N LEU A 676 11.87 -14.16 -10.92
CA LEU A 676 11.79 -15.39 -11.74
C LEU A 676 10.78 -16.39 -11.16
N GLU A 677 10.72 -16.51 -9.83
CA GLU A 677 9.71 -17.32 -9.14
C GLU A 677 8.29 -16.88 -9.50
N GLU A 678 8.04 -15.57 -9.65
CA GLU A 678 6.75 -15.05 -10.08
C GLU A 678 6.33 -15.55 -11.47
N GLU A 679 7.29 -15.74 -12.39
CA GLU A 679 7.03 -16.29 -13.72
C GLU A 679 6.70 -17.79 -13.65
N ASP A 680 7.38 -18.55 -12.79
CA ASP A 680 7.09 -19.97 -12.59
C ASP A 680 5.71 -20.17 -11.92
N MET A 681 5.34 -19.32 -10.95
CA MET A 681 4.01 -19.31 -10.31
C MET A 681 2.90 -19.01 -11.32
N MET A 682 3.18 -18.16 -12.32
CA MET A 682 2.24 -17.80 -13.38
C MET A 682 1.80 -19.03 -14.20
N GLY A 683 2.70 -19.99 -14.43
CA GLY A 683 2.36 -21.26 -15.09
C GLY A 683 1.38 -22.11 -14.28
N ILE A 684 1.56 -22.17 -12.96
CA ILE A 684 0.59 -22.85 -12.05
C ILE A 684 -0.75 -22.12 -12.08
N TRP A 685 -0.72 -20.79 -11.99
CA TRP A 685 -1.93 -19.97 -12.02
C TRP A 685 -2.72 -20.19 -13.31
N GLU A 686 -2.09 -20.16 -14.49
CA GLU A 686 -2.76 -20.44 -15.76
C GLU A 686 -3.39 -21.83 -15.83
N GLY A 687 -2.72 -22.84 -15.26
CA GLY A 687 -3.25 -24.20 -15.21
C GLY A 687 -4.49 -24.37 -14.34
N MET A 688 -4.64 -23.56 -13.29
CA MET A 688 -5.65 -23.72 -12.24
C MET A 688 -6.71 -22.59 -12.21
N ARG A 689 -6.48 -21.48 -12.92
CA ARG A 689 -7.26 -20.23 -12.84
C ARG A 689 -8.76 -20.46 -12.96
N ASP A 690 -9.21 -21.10 -14.04
CA ASP A 690 -10.65 -21.18 -14.34
C ASP A 690 -11.41 -21.94 -13.26
N GLY A 691 -10.84 -23.04 -12.77
CA GLY A 691 -11.38 -23.81 -11.66
C GLY A 691 -11.37 -23.02 -10.35
N TRP A 692 -10.26 -22.36 -10.04
CA TRP A 692 -10.12 -21.55 -8.83
C TRP A 692 -11.05 -20.34 -8.79
N VAL A 693 -11.14 -19.58 -9.89
CA VAL A 693 -12.08 -18.46 -10.04
C VAL A 693 -13.51 -18.95 -9.87
N GLY A 694 -13.85 -20.13 -10.40
CA GLY A 694 -15.14 -20.78 -10.16
C GLY A 694 -15.42 -21.03 -8.68
N VAL A 695 -14.43 -21.57 -7.94
CA VAL A 695 -14.53 -21.76 -6.48
C VAL A 695 -14.73 -20.42 -5.78
N CYS A 696 -13.92 -19.39 -6.09
CA CYS A 696 -14.05 -18.07 -5.47
C CYS A 696 -15.42 -17.44 -5.75
N ARG A 697 -15.95 -17.55 -6.96
CA ARG A 697 -17.30 -17.06 -7.29
C ARG A 697 -18.40 -17.79 -6.51
N GLY A 698 -18.18 -19.06 -6.17
CA GLY A 698 -19.07 -19.80 -5.27
C GLY A 698 -19.08 -19.28 -3.83
N LEU A 699 -18.07 -18.50 -3.44
CA LEU A 699 -17.97 -17.85 -2.12
C LEU A 699 -18.60 -16.46 -2.11
N GLU A 700 -19.22 -16.03 -3.21
CA GLU A 700 -19.84 -14.71 -3.31
C GLU A 700 -20.88 -14.47 -2.20
N ILE A 701 -20.86 -13.25 -1.64
CA ILE A 701 -21.83 -12.80 -0.64
C ILE A 701 -22.94 -12.04 -1.36
N MET A 702 -24.18 -12.53 -1.23
CA MET A 702 -25.36 -11.95 -1.88
C MET A 702 -25.88 -10.68 -1.16
N GLY A 703 -25.45 -10.44 0.08
CA GLY A 703 -25.96 -9.38 0.95
C GLY A 703 -27.03 -9.89 1.92
N PRO A 704 -27.53 -9.05 2.84
CA PRO A 704 -28.68 -9.38 3.66
C PRO A 704 -29.96 -9.44 2.80
N ASP A 705 -30.79 -10.46 3.05
CA ASP A 705 -32.15 -10.57 2.48
C ASP A 705 -33.10 -9.48 3.00
#